data_AF-A0A402AIC1-F1
#
_entry.id   AF-A0A402AIC1-F1
#
_cell.length_a   1.000
_cell.length_b   1.000
_cell.length_c   1.000
_cell.angle_alpha   90.00
_cell.angle_beta   90.00
_cell.angle_gamma   90.00
#
_symmetry.space_group_name_H-M   'P 1'
#
loop_
_entity.id
_entity.type
_entity.pdbx_description
1 polymer ?
#
loop_
_entity_poly.entity_id
_entity_poly.type
_entity_poly.pdbx_seq_one_letter_code
_entity_poly.pdbx_strand_id
1 'polypeptide(L)'
;MTNGGKVEVRSRIFQATTPDSALPTVILDILNEEITVTELIRRTVTEQIRELVATRKLDAQQAQQALQRQYLTDAEIHDQAKKGKVIFAQNEATRLENQNQDIQVENEIRKATNAFEQRAYVIIADGKMISSLDEKLLFHPGSTITFFRLIPLIGDKLMNESEARELAERFSAVTMRFSSALNQLGQKLVIKHTIAERDRLRENLVSLTIPELVMLYRMEEFQDLLESSILQQKQEKLRARVENGQLPAQLFQFLELILSCIAIILNEKKYQAFGFSEAPGWLMLRLSRQPFQKILKTTLETFTNNFSVQEIGSMATTLYFQPQLWWERAQTLPEIQLQACMRTVLNACVIHYAPTNLTEQLEQRIIQLVKNTKTGNTEDCYFSIENDLGDCLQLFIALPYSERSLSILDATQSLIYHGEYYNTSFKYKINTIARDSIKKPIDILRKNDALDEDILSLAVILAPYDITHQFSSDHPYIKQIFTRFASDLKPQTGAALASSTEYIHGKEYLLYAAQQHQQHNLGPIVDNIDQSNKLKAAIVSMAHTDGIAELNPTERKDLLLQLKTYPETTLTALLPLAPQAQNLIIEALEWQEALPLLELIKRLTNVQYTAMNDNYATDMPNSLDPTSGEIDIAEINTIIEQVGRPLAKKMVKCFQTARVFDHTCLMISASQGWESQLEKKLKIGSQIAIKAYGIAPITRGKEEILERYLKLQEAAKLGKKYGPQRRVSHKAAIEVGLSNLAKTAGYPEVNFLEWDMETQISNNEDQHSHNWQIGDYLLEIQVKDLIPTLNVTRGSRQYKTIPKEIREHPTYQIAKEKVRVQREQISRLRNHYLEQLIGSERLLDPNELSQIIQLPIARSLFEGLILGTEDGQTGIFDAQHFALRDLQNELQPITRAVKVVHPYSLFQAGTLSAWQRTIVQRQIVQPIKQAFRELYVLTPAEQASSPYSRRFAGHSIAGHITSKLLSSRDWRQEQSYGAITPYKIFPGIKATFNLLETGPYLGAHLNPITDCIYFAPYPASKRADLIERNLDLNEVPPLIFSEVMRDADLIISVAHTQRDGSHSFSNEFYTRRHELIETLFADLNLPGVTVEGHFAHIQGKLARYRIHLLTAAIHIEPGNYLCIVPQNWGQKTSSLFLPFANEDDPKLSEVISKILLLLADDQIKDESILQQIRNQQA
;
A
#
# COMPACT_ATOMS: atom_id res chain seq x y z
N MET A 1 37.90 -62.61 31.40
CA MET A 1 36.63 -62.03 30.92
C MET A 1 36.96 -60.62 30.48
N THR A 2 37.07 -60.38 29.18
CA THR A 2 37.35 -59.07 28.61
C THR A 2 36.05 -58.26 28.56
N ASN A 3 36.04 -57.07 29.16
CA ASN A 3 34.92 -56.14 29.01
C ASN A 3 34.82 -55.75 27.54
N GLY A 4 33.72 -56.12 26.88
CA GLY A 4 33.38 -55.67 25.53
C GLY A 4 33.34 -54.15 25.47
N GLY A 5 34.10 -53.57 24.55
CA GLY A 5 34.28 -52.14 24.42
C GLY A 5 33.30 -51.58 23.40
N LYS A 6 32.54 -50.56 23.83
CA LYS A 6 31.42 -49.99 23.09
C LYS A 6 31.88 -48.83 22.20
N VAL A 7 31.57 -48.90 20.91
CA VAL A 7 31.77 -47.83 19.90
C VAL A 7 30.42 -47.29 19.45
N GLU A 8 30.30 -45.96 19.36
CA GLU A 8 29.08 -45.29 18.95
C GLU A 8 29.03 -45.10 17.42
N VAL A 9 27.97 -45.62 16.78
CA VAL A 9 27.76 -45.50 15.33
C VAL A 9 26.59 -44.57 15.05
N ARG A 10 26.91 -43.38 14.53
CA ARG A 10 25.96 -42.31 14.24
C ARG A 10 25.53 -42.37 12.77
N SER A 11 24.27 -42.72 12.50
CA SER A 11 23.73 -42.66 11.14
C SER A 11 23.07 -41.32 10.87
N ARG A 12 23.83 -40.39 10.29
CA ARG A 12 23.38 -39.02 10.04
C ARG A 12 22.65 -38.92 8.69
N ILE A 13 21.32 -39.02 8.75
CA ILE A 13 20.46 -38.85 7.57
C ILE A 13 19.97 -37.42 7.50
N PHE A 14 20.78 -36.62 6.83
CA PHE A 14 20.41 -35.39 6.17
C PHE A 14 19.56 -35.75 4.92
N GLN A 15 18.21 -35.80 4.89
CA GLN A 15 17.12 -35.53 5.84
C GLN A 15 16.36 -36.82 6.26
N ALA A 16 15.78 -36.85 7.47
CA ALA A 16 14.83 -37.89 7.88
C ALA A 16 13.41 -37.31 8.05
N THR A 17 12.49 -37.59 7.11
CA THR A 17 11.07 -37.15 7.18
C THR A 17 10.22 -37.91 8.21
N THR A 18 10.84 -38.38 9.30
CA THR A 18 10.31 -38.87 10.57
C THR A 18 11.52 -39.09 11.51
N PRO A 19 11.44 -38.79 12.83
CA PRO A 19 12.35 -39.35 13.84
C PRO A 19 12.41 -40.89 13.76
N ASP A 20 11.35 -41.51 13.26
CA ASP A 20 11.20 -42.93 12.93
C ASP A 20 11.90 -43.34 11.60
N SER A 21 12.68 -42.45 10.99
CA SER A 21 13.46 -42.74 9.77
C SER A 21 14.92 -42.27 9.80
N ALA A 22 15.37 -41.64 10.88
CA ALA A 22 16.77 -41.72 11.26
C ALA A 22 16.99 -43.15 11.81
N LEU A 23 18.08 -43.79 11.42
CA LEU A 23 18.51 -45.01 12.12
C LEU A 23 18.93 -44.60 13.54
N PRO A 24 18.64 -45.43 14.55
CA PRO A 24 19.14 -45.17 15.89
C PRO A 24 20.67 -45.13 15.87
N THR A 25 21.24 -44.31 16.75
CA THR A 25 22.67 -44.34 17.04
C THR A 25 22.96 -45.63 17.79
N VAL A 26 23.46 -46.63 17.06
CA VAL A 26 23.70 -47.96 17.64
C VAL A 26 25.07 -48.03 18.31
N ILE A 27 25.12 -48.81 19.37
CA ILE A 27 26.36 -49.08 20.10
C ILE A 27 26.84 -50.47 19.72
N LEU A 28 27.97 -50.54 19.01
CA LEU A 28 28.57 -51.80 18.58
C LEU A 28 29.72 -52.20 19.51
N ASP A 29 29.81 -53.49 19.84
CA ASP A 29 30.95 -54.09 20.54
C ASP A 29 31.99 -54.51 19.49
N ILE A 30 32.82 -53.55 19.08
CA ILE A 30 33.84 -53.66 18.00
C ILE A 30 35.17 -52.98 18.37
N LEU A 31 35.33 -52.60 19.64
CA LEU A 31 36.48 -51.82 20.11
C LEU A 31 37.71 -52.72 20.23
N ASN A 32 38.80 -52.32 19.60
CA ASN A 32 40.00 -53.11 19.33
C ASN A 32 39.78 -54.39 18.48
N GLU A 33 38.65 -54.50 17.77
CA GLU A 33 38.44 -55.53 16.74
C GLU A 33 38.83 -55.00 15.35
N GLU A 34 39.55 -55.79 14.56
CA GLU A 34 39.84 -55.48 13.17
C GLU A 34 38.66 -55.94 12.28
N ILE A 35 37.82 -54.99 11.87
CA ILE A 35 36.53 -55.24 11.20
C ILE A 35 36.54 -54.69 9.76
N THR A 36 36.03 -55.44 8.78
CA THR A 36 35.88 -54.91 7.41
C THR A 36 34.69 -53.97 7.32
N VAL A 37 34.68 -53.06 6.35
CA VAL A 37 33.53 -52.15 6.13
C VAL A 37 32.26 -52.92 5.81
N THR A 38 32.34 -54.04 5.08
CA THR A 38 31.22 -54.96 4.87
C THR A 38 30.65 -55.48 6.20
N GLU A 39 31.52 -55.89 7.13
CA GLU A 39 31.11 -56.40 8.44
C GLU A 39 30.60 -55.27 9.36
N LEU A 40 31.17 -54.07 9.27
CA LEU A 40 30.68 -52.88 9.95
C LEU A 40 29.26 -52.51 9.47
N ILE A 41 29.01 -52.46 8.15
CA ILE A 41 27.68 -52.24 7.59
C ILE A 41 26.73 -53.36 8.06
N ARG A 42 27.13 -54.63 8.00
CA ARG A 42 26.35 -55.77 8.49
C ARG A 42 25.93 -55.60 9.95
N ARG A 43 26.87 -55.35 10.87
CA ARG A 43 26.58 -55.18 12.30
C ARG A 43 25.75 -53.92 12.58
N THR A 44 26.07 -52.82 11.93
CA THR A 44 25.33 -51.54 12.03
C THR A 44 23.87 -51.73 11.63
N VAL A 45 23.60 -52.27 10.44
CA VAL A 45 22.23 -52.52 9.95
C VAL A 45 21.50 -53.53 10.83
N THR A 46 22.18 -54.57 11.32
CA THR A 46 21.58 -55.59 12.20
C THR A 46 21.14 -55.02 13.54
N GLU A 47 22.00 -54.28 14.24
CA GLU A 47 21.63 -53.64 15.50
C GLU A 47 20.62 -52.50 15.29
N GLN A 48 20.65 -51.81 14.15
CA GLN A 48 19.63 -50.79 13.84
C GLN A 48 18.26 -51.40 13.62
N ILE A 49 18.16 -52.54 12.94
CA ILE A 49 16.92 -53.32 12.84
C ILE A 49 16.45 -53.73 14.24
N ARG A 50 17.36 -54.27 15.06
CA ARG A 50 17.06 -54.73 16.42
C ARG A 50 16.52 -53.60 17.31
N GLU A 51 17.17 -52.44 17.29
CA GLU A 51 16.78 -51.28 18.11
C GLU A 51 15.51 -50.60 17.57
N LEU A 52 15.30 -50.53 16.25
CA LEU A 52 14.02 -50.05 15.67
C LEU A 52 12.84 -50.95 16.08
N VAL A 53 13.04 -52.27 16.13
CA VAL A 53 12.02 -53.23 16.58
C VAL A 53 11.79 -53.13 18.10
N ALA A 54 12.86 -53.03 18.89
CA ALA A 54 12.76 -52.97 20.36
C ALA A 54 12.14 -51.67 20.88
N THR A 55 12.51 -50.52 20.33
CA THR A 55 12.23 -49.20 20.93
C THR A 55 10.85 -48.62 20.57
N ARG A 56 10.18 -49.11 19.51
CA ARG A 56 8.94 -48.49 18.99
C ARG A 56 7.69 -49.37 18.84
N LYS A 57 7.74 -50.69 19.14
CA LYS A 57 6.62 -51.63 18.87
C LYS A 57 6.12 -51.59 17.40
N LEU A 58 7.02 -51.36 16.45
CA LEU A 58 6.70 -51.34 15.02
C LEU A 58 6.55 -52.76 14.47
N ASP A 59 5.75 -52.94 13.43
CA ASP A 59 5.69 -54.20 12.69
C ASP A 59 6.90 -54.36 11.72
N ALA A 60 7.09 -55.60 11.23
CA ALA A 60 8.17 -55.93 10.31
C ALA A 60 8.16 -55.06 9.02
N GLN A 61 6.98 -54.68 8.55
CA GLN A 61 6.81 -53.88 7.33
C GLN A 61 7.23 -52.41 7.56
N GLN A 62 6.99 -51.86 8.75
CA GLN A 62 7.38 -50.50 9.12
C GLN A 62 8.90 -50.35 9.27
N ALA A 63 9.58 -51.27 9.95
CA ALA A 63 11.04 -51.23 10.07
C ALA A 63 11.73 -51.52 8.72
N GLN A 64 11.19 -52.41 7.88
CA GLN A 64 11.67 -52.56 6.49
C GLN A 64 11.52 -51.25 5.68
N GLN A 65 10.42 -50.51 5.87
CA GLN A 65 10.22 -49.21 5.24
C GLN A 65 11.11 -48.09 5.78
N ALA A 66 11.72 -48.22 6.96
CA ALA A 66 12.72 -47.26 7.43
C ALA A 66 14.02 -47.45 6.64
N LEU A 67 14.49 -48.70 6.53
CA LEU A 67 15.74 -49.10 5.86
C LEU A 67 15.70 -48.82 4.34
N GLN A 68 14.58 -49.14 3.67
CA GLN A 68 14.39 -48.87 2.24
C GLN A 68 14.45 -47.38 1.86
N ARG A 69 14.33 -46.44 2.81
CA ARG A 69 14.48 -44.99 2.52
C ARG A 69 15.94 -44.55 2.44
N GLN A 70 16.88 -45.42 2.79
CA GLN A 70 18.26 -45.07 3.12
C GLN A 70 19.24 -45.67 2.11
N TYR A 71 18.84 -46.79 1.48
CA TYR A 71 19.68 -47.59 0.60
C TYR A 71 18.94 -47.88 -0.72
N LEU A 72 19.14 -47.03 -1.74
CA LEU A 72 18.70 -47.27 -3.12
C LEU A 72 19.90 -47.59 -4.01
N THR A 73 19.66 -48.35 -5.07
CA THR A 73 20.65 -48.70 -6.11
C THR A 73 20.40 -47.94 -7.42
N ASP A 74 21.46 -47.78 -8.23
CA ASP A 74 21.37 -47.12 -9.54
C ASP A 74 20.39 -47.80 -10.50
N ALA A 75 20.24 -49.13 -10.45
CA ALA A 75 19.27 -49.84 -11.27
C ALA A 75 17.83 -49.42 -10.95
N GLU A 76 17.50 -49.26 -9.65
CA GLU A 76 16.19 -48.80 -9.19
C GLU A 76 15.97 -47.32 -9.56
N ILE A 77 17.01 -46.48 -9.45
CA ILE A 77 16.99 -45.08 -9.90
C ILE A 77 16.71 -45.02 -11.41
N HIS A 78 17.39 -45.83 -12.22
CA HIS A 78 17.27 -45.81 -13.68
C HIS A 78 15.91 -46.33 -14.17
N ASP A 79 15.35 -47.37 -13.54
CA ASP A 79 14.02 -47.88 -13.89
C ASP A 79 12.87 -46.99 -13.39
N GLN A 80 13.06 -46.25 -12.29
CA GLN A 80 12.13 -45.19 -11.89
C GLN A 80 12.22 -43.96 -12.81
N ALA A 81 13.42 -43.61 -13.29
CA ALA A 81 13.62 -42.52 -14.25
C ALA A 81 12.89 -42.77 -15.57
N LYS A 82 12.90 -44.02 -16.10
CA LYS A 82 12.10 -44.42 -17.28
C LYS A 82 10.59 -44.22 -17.10
N LYS A 83 10.09 -44.27 -15.86
CA LYS A 83 8.68 -44.00 -15.51
C LYS A 83 8.41 -42.50 -15.26
N GLY A 84 9.38 -41.63 -15.53
CA GLY A 84 9.27 -40.17 -15.44
C GLY A 84 9.49 -39.58 -14.04
N LYS A 85 9.85 -40.38 -13.02
CA LYS A 85 10.10 -39.86 -11.67
C LYS A 85 10.87 -40.84 -10.76
N VAL A 86 12.03 -40.41 -10.26
CA VAL A 86 12.80 -41.12 -9.21
C VAL A 86 12.28 -40.72 -7.83
N ILE A 87 11.96 -41.69 -6.97
CA ILE A 87 11.43 -41.46 -5.61
C ILE A 87 11.91 -42.58 -4.67
N PHE A 88 12.61 -42.22 -3.59
CA PHE A 88 12.76 -43.11 -2.42
C PHE A 88 11.39 -43.61 -1.98
N ALA A 89 11.19 -44.93 -1.93
CA ALA A 89 9.87 -45.58 -1.93
C ALA A 89 8.82 -44.85 -1.07
N GLN A 90 8.00 -44.00 -1.72
CA GLN A 90 6.85 -43.33 -1.09
C GLN A 90 5.51 -43.76 -1.72
N ASN A 91 5.51 -44.40 -2.89
CA ASN A 91 4.32 -44.51 -3.75
C ASN A 91 4.01 -45.87 -4.41
N GLU A 92 4.84 -46.92 -4.31
CA GLU A 92 4.51 -48.25 -4.89
C GLU A 92 3.70 -49.16 -3.91
N ALA A 93 3.03 -48.57 -2.92
CA ALA A 93 2.25 -49.29 -1.91
C ALA A 93 0.93 -49.92 -2.40
N THR A 94 0.52 -49.66 -3.64
CA THR A 94 -0.83 -49.93 -4.19
C THR A 94 -0.93 -51.15 -5.12
N ARG A 95 0.12 -51.98 -5.26
CA ARG A 95 0.12 -53.12 -6.21
C ARG A 95 0.63 -54.46 -5.69
N LEU A 96 0.91 -54.58 -4.41
CA LEU A 96 1.23 -55.86 -3.76
C LEU A 96 0.26 -56.07 -2.60
N GLU A 97 -0.78 -56.85 -2.86
CA GLU A 97 -1.66 -57.41 -1.84
C GLU A 97 -0.95 -58.56 -1.11
N ASN A 98 -1.25 -58.71 0.18
CA ASN A 98 -1.08 -59.93 0.97
C ASN A 98 0.26 -60.67 0.87
N GLN A 99 1.25 -60.23 1.65
CA GLN A 99 2.26 -61.14 2.21
C GLN A 99 2.88 -60.53 3.48
N ASN A 100 2.65 -61.16 4.64
CA ASN A 100 3.51 -60.99 5.81
C ASN A 100 4.86 -61.64 5.48
N GLN A 101 5.91 -60.84 5.35
CA GLN A 101 7.29 -61.32 5.30
C GLN A 101 8.05 -60.67 6.45
N ASP A 102 8.77 -61.49 7.22
CA ASP A 102 9.73 -61.00 8.21
C ASP A 102 10.82 -60.16 7.53
N ILE A 103 11.44 -59.25 8.29
CA ILE A 103 12.57 -58.46 7.81
C ILE A 103 13.73 -59.43 7.51
N GLN A 104 13.94 -59.72 6.22
CA GLN A 104 15.13 -60.43 5.77
C GLN A 104 16.33 -59.50 5.91
N VAL A 105 16.96 -59.53 7.09
CA VAL A 105 18.12 -58.70 7.48
C VAL A 105 19.19 -58.68 6.37
N GLU A 106 19.50 -59.83 5.78
CA GLU A 106 20.48 -59.96 4.69
C GLU A 106 20.13 -59.18 3.41
N ASN A 107 18.83 -58.96 3.11
CA ASN A 107 18.42 -58.12 1.99
C ASN A 107 18.66 -56.63 2.25
N GLU A 108 18.43 -56.17 3.48
CA GLU A 108 18.66 -54.76 3.82
C GLU A 108 20.16 -54.48 4.01
N ILE A 109 20.95 -55.45 4.51
CA ILE A 109 22.42 -55.41 4.45
C ILE A 109 22.89 -55.30 2.99
N ARG A 110 22.43 -56.19 2.10
CA ARG A 110 22.81 -56.15 0.67
C ARG A 110 22.47 -54.81 0.01
N LYS A 111 21.32 -54.21 0.33
CA LYS A 111 20.99 -52.85 -0.15
C LYS A 111 21.95 -51.81 0.40
N ALA A 112 22.26 -51.85 1.70
CA ALA A 112 23.18 -50.92 2.34
C ALA A 112 24.59 -51.00 1.73
N THR A 113 25.09 -52.21 1.50
CA THR A 113 26.34 -52.51 0.80
C THR A 113 26.33 -51.94 -0.63
N ASN A 114 25.31 -52.27 -1.44
CA ASN A 114 25.20 -51.75 -2.80
C ASN A 114 25.10 -50.20 -2.83
N ALA A 115 24.35 -49.59 -1.90
CA ALA A 115 24.18 -48.14 -1.82
C ALA A 115 25.46 -47.40 -1.39
N PHE A 116 26.34 -48.06 -0.62
CA PHE A 116 27.70 -47.59 -0.34
C PHE A 116 28.56 -47.63 -1.61
N GLU A 117 28.54 -48.76 -2.33
CA GLU A 117 29.27 -48.89 -3.60
C GLU A 117 28.84 -47.84 -4.64
N GLN A 118 27.55 -47.49 -4.70
CA GLN A 118 27.03 -46.45 -5.61
C GLN A 118 27.08 -45.02 -5.00
N ARG A 119 27.72 -44.81 -3.84
CA ARG A 119 27.84 -43.50 -3.16
C ARG A 119 26.53 -42.75 -2.92
N ALA A 120 25.42 -43.46 -2.70
CA ALA A 120 24.21 -42.83 -2.16
C ALA A 120 24.46 -42.25 -0.75
N TYR A 121 25.46 -42.80 -0.05
CA TYR A 121 26.02 -42.27 1.19
C TYR A 121 27.53 -42.57 1.27
N VAL A 122 28.24 -41.88 2.15
CA VAL A 122 29.63 -42.14 2.52
C VAL A 122 29.72 -42.55 3.99
N ILE A 123 30.74 -43.33 4.33
CA ILE A 123 31.08 -43.66 5.72
C ILE A 123 32.33 -42.86 6.09
N ILE A 124 32.27 -42.16 7.21
CA ILE A 124 33.37 -41.40 7.78
C ILE A 124 33.71 -42.05 9.12
N ALA A 125 34.93 -42.54 9.28
CA ALA A 125 35.43 -43.15 10.50
C ALA A 125 36.67 -42.38 10.95
N ASP A 126 36.64 -41.82 12.16
CA ASP A 126 37.75 -41.07 12.77
C ASP A 126 38.35 -39.96 11.87
N GLY A 127 37.50 -39.30 11.08
CA GLY A 127 37.90 -38.26 10.12
C GLY A 127 38.38 -38.75 8.77
N LYS A 128 38.39 -40.08 8.53
CA LYS A 128 38.71 -40.68 7.24
C LYS A 128 37.43 -41.06 6.50
N MET A 129 37.26 -40.55 5.28
CA MET A 129 36.21 -41.05 4.38
C MET A 129 36.63 -42.41 3.82
N ILE A 130 35.81 -43.42 4.09
CA ILE A 130 36.06 -44.82 3.77
C ILE A 130 35.76 -45.11 2.30
N SER A 131 36.59 -45.94 1.69
CA SER A 131 36.72 -46.03 0.23
C SER A 131 36.34 -47.39 -0.38
N SER A 132 36.42 -48.47 0.41
CA SER A 132 36.18 -49.84 -0.06
C SER A 132 35.44 -50.67 0.99
N LEU A 133 34.66 -51.64 0.54
CA LEU A 133 33.95 -52.63 1.37
C LEU A 133 34.88 -53.62 2.08
N ASP A 134 36.07 -53.85 1.53
CA ASP A 134 37.12 -54.73 2.07
C ASP A 134 38.13 -53.97 2.95
N GLU A 135 37.99 -52.64 3.05
CA GLU A 135 38.84 -51.82 3.90
C GLU A 135 38.69 -52.28 5.36
N LYS A 136 39.81 -52.55 6.02
CA LYS A 136 39.84 -52.98 7.42
C LYS A 136 39.99 -51.78 8.34
N LEU A 137 39.16 -51.72 9.38
CA LEU A 137 39.08 -50.65 10.36
C LEU A 137 39.36 -51.22 11.75
N LEU A 138 40.00 -50.42 12.60
CA LEU A 138 40.28 -50.73 14.00
C LEU A 138 39.82 -49.54 14.83
N PHE A 139 38.95 -49.77 15.81
CA PHE A 139 38.34 -48.71 16.60
C PHE A 139 38.87 -48.66 18.02
N HIS A 140 39.01 -47.45 18.55
CA HIS A 140 39.55 -47.17 19.88
C HIS A 140 38.51 -46.46 20.77
N PRO A 141 38.74 -46.33 22.10
CA PRO A 141 37.86 -45.53 22.96
C PRO A 141 37.80 -44.09 22.46
N GLY A 142 36.59 -43.63 22.12
CA GLY A 142 36.37 -42.30 21.52
C GLY A 142 36.33 -42.27 19.99
N SER A 143 36.53 -43.41 19.30
CA SER A 143 36.31 -43.48 17.85
C SER A 143 34.86 -43.12 17.48
N THR A 144 34.69 -42.42 16.36
CA THR A 144 33.40 -41.96 15.83
C THR A 144 33.18 -42.50 14.43
N ILE A 145 32.00 -43.10 14.22
CA ILE A 145 31.58 -43.62 12.92
C ILE A 145 30.33 -42.86 12.49
N THR A 146 30.40 -42.17 11.34
CA THR A 146 29.31 -41.38 10.77
C THR A 146 28.95 -41.87 9.37
N PHE A 147 27.70 -42.30 9.18
CA PHE A 147 27.13 -42.54 7.86
C PHE A 147 26.50 -41.23 7.37
N PHE A 148 26.89 -40.72 6.21
CA PHE A 148 26.50 -39.40 5.70
C PHE A 148 25.89 -39.51 4.29
N ARG A 149 24.63 -39.08 4.13
CA ARG A 149 23.90 -39.12 2.85
C ARG A 149 24.25 -37.93 1.95
N LEU A 150 24.39 -38.17 0.63
CA LEU A 150 24.67 -37.12 -0.36
C LEU A 150 23.42 -36.76 -1.19
N ILE A 151 23.39 -35.54 -1.72
CA ILE A 151 22.53 -35.22 -2.88
C ILE A 151 23.13 -35.93 -4.11
N PRO A 152 22.33 -36.61 -4.96
CA PRO A 152 22.84 -37.17 -6.20
C PRO A 152 23.30 -36.05 -7.14
N LEU A 153 24.59 -36.08 -7.45
CA LEU A 153 25.30 -35.15 -8.33
C LEU A 153 25.74 -35.90 -9.59
N ILE A 154 25.64 -35.24 -10.75
CA ILE A 154 26.11 -35.76 -12.04
C ILE A 154 26.98 -34.72 -12.74
N GLY A 155 27.87 -35.18 -13.60
CA GLY A 155 28.53 -34.33 -14.58
C GLY A 155 27.56 -33.98 -15.71
N ASP A 156 27.80 -32.84 -16.34
CA ASP A 156 27.04 -32.42 -17.51
C ASP A 156 27.45 -33.32 -18.69
N LYS A 157 26.55 -34.22 -19.13
CA LYS A 157 26.71 -34.86 -20.43
C LYS A 157 26.66 -33.75 -21.47
N LEU A 158 27.71 -33.64 -22.30
CA LEU A 158 27.74 -32.78 -23.49
C LEU A 158 26.36 -32.78 -24.17
N MET A 159 25.58 -31.71 -23.97
CA MET A 159 24.16 -31.71 -24.35
C MET A 159 24.05 -32.01 -25.84
N ASN A 160 23.28 -33.05 -26.17
CA ASN A 160 22.94 -33.35 -27.54
C ASN A 160 22.25 -32.10 -28.13
N GLU A 161 22.59 -31.68 -29.36
CA GLU A 161 22.07 -30.43 -29.95
C GLU A 161 20.53 -30.29 -29.88
N SER A 162 19.81 -31.41 -29.84
CA SER A 162 18.36 -31.48 -29.64
C SER A 162 17.89 -30.92 -28.29
N GLU A 163 18.57 -31.24 -27.19
CA GLU A 163 18.20 -30.81 -25.83
C GLU A 163 18.64 -29.36 -25.59
N ALA A 164 19.80 -28.97 -26.14
CA ALA A 164 20.22 -27.57 -26.19
C ALA A 164 19.23 -26.71 -27.00
N ARG A 165 18.68 -27.24 -28.11
CA ARG A 165 17.57 -26.62 -28.85
C ARG A 165 16.32 -26.50 -28.00
N GLU A 166 15.88 -27.53 -27.28
CA GLU A 166 14.67 -27.48 -26.46
C GLU A 166 14.80 -26.46 -25.31
N LEU A 167 15.97 -26.36 -24.67
CA LEU A 167 16.27 -25.35 -23.66
C LEU A 167 16.34 -23.93 -24.25
N ALA A 168 16.97 -23.76 -25.41
CA ALA A 168 16.98 -22.49 -26.15
C ALA A 168 15.58 -22.08 -26.60
N GLU A 169 14.74 -23.02 -27.07
CA GLU A 169 13.34 -22.79 -27.43
C GLU A 169 12.48 -22.46 -26.22
N ARG A 170 12.72 -23.06 -25.04
CA ARG A 170 12.05 -22.68 -23.79
C ARG A 170 12.42 -21.28 -23.31
N PHE A 171 13.69 -20.89 -23.35
CA PHE A 171 14.11 -19.51 -23.05
C PHE A 171 13.61 -18.51 -24.11
N SER A 172 13.63 -18.90 -25.38
CA SER A 172 13.14 -18.07 -26.48
C SER A 172 11.61 -17.92 -26.46
N ALA A 173 10.85 -18.92 -26.01
CA ALA A 173 9.39 -18.84 -25.88
C ALA A 173 8.92 -17.81 -24.84
N VAL A 174 9.68 -17.59 -23.76
CA VAL A 174 9.40 -16.55 -22.77
C VAL A 174 9.78 -15.17 -23.32
N THR A 175 10.95 -15.05 -23.94
CA THR A 175 11.47 -13.78 -24.48
C THR A 175 10.69 -13.31 -25.73
N MET A 176 10.32 -14.21 -26.64
CA MET A 176 9.56 -13.90 -27.85
C MET A 176 8.11 -13.51 -27.56
N ARG A 177 7.46 -14.05 -26.52
CA ARG A 177 6.08 -13.64 -26.17
C ARG A 177 6.01 -12.20 -25.65
N PHE A 178 7.04 -11.73 -24.94
CA PHE A 178 7.13 -10.32 -24.52
C PHE A 178 7.57 -9.40 -25.67
N SER A 179 8.55 -9.82 -26.47
CA SER A 179 9.04 -9.05 -27.63
C SER A 179 7.99 -8.90 -28.73
N SER A 180 7.20 -9.95 -29.03
CA SER A 180 6.12 -9.92 -30.01
C SER A 180 5.00 -8.95 -29.62
N ALA A 181 4.58 -8.98 -28.34
CA ALA A 181 3.57 -8.05 -27.82
C ALA A 181 4.07 -6.59 -27.84
N LEU A 182 5.33 -6.35 -27.47
CA LEU A 182 5.93 -5.01 -27.51
C LEU A 182 6.18 -4.50 -28.95
N ASN A 183 6.47 -5.37 -29.91
CA ASN A 183 6.56 -4.98 -31.33
C ASN A 183 5.19 -4.69 -31.94
N GLN A 184 4.14 -5.43 -31.58
CA GLN A 184 2.77 -5.14 -32.06
C GLN A 184 2.16 -3.87 -31.42
N LEU A 185 2.51 -3.54 -30.18
CA LEU A 185 2.18 -2.24 -29.56
C LEU A 185 3.08 -1.11 -30.09
N GLY A 186 4.39 -1.36 -30.26
CA GLY A 186 5.36 -0.41 -30.79
C GLY A 186 5.08 0.03 -32.22
N GLN A 187 4.60 -0.88 -33.08
CA GLN A 187 4.18 -0.55 -34.46
C GLN A 187 2.81 0.15 -34.55
N LYS A 188 2.10 0.40 -33.44
CA LYS A 188 0.83 1.15 -33.43
C LYS A 188 0.80 2.39 -32.52
N LEU A 189 1.83 2.65 -31.70
CA LEU A 189 1.83 3.76 -30.73
C LEU A 189 3.13 4.61 -30.72
N VAL A 190 3.91 4.62 -31.80
CA VAL A 190 5.08 5.51 -31.94
C VAL A 190 4.99 6.40 -33.18
N ILE A 191 4.02 7.31 -33.18
CA ILE A 191 4.20 8.63 -33.82
C ILE A 191 4.62 9.59 -32.71
N LYS A 192 5.92 9.72 -32.50
CA LYS A 192 6.50 10.80 -31.69
C LYS A 192 6.38 12.11 -32.46
N HIS A 193 5.28 12.84 -32.29
CA HIS A 193 5.29 14.27 -32.60
C HIS A 193 6.32 14.94 -31.70
N THR A 194 7.41 15.44 -32.30
CA THR A 194 8.46 16.12 -31.57
C THR A 194 8.01 17.53 -31.21
N ILE A 195 8.50 18.04 -30.08
CA ILE A 195 8.31 19.44 -29.66
C ILE A 195 8.77 20.39 -30.78
N ALA A 196 9.86 20.03 -31.49
CA ALA A 196 10.40 20.78 -32.64
C ALA A 196 9.44 20.97 -33.83
N GLU A 197 8.51 20.04 -34.10
CA GLU A 197 7.49 20.26 -35.16
C GLU A 197 6.32 21.11 -34.66
N ARG A 198 5.98 21.01 -33.37
CA ARG A 198 4.96 21.84 -32.73
C ARG A 198 5.43 23.30 -32.59
N ASP A 199 6.73 23.49 -32.39
CA ASP A 199 7.37 24.80 -32.38
C ASP A 199 7.57 25.35 -33.80
N ARG A 200 7.88 24.53 -34.82
CA ARG A 200 7.83 24.98 -36.25
C ARG A 200 6.43 25.44 -36.70
N LEU A 201 5.38 24.80 -36.21
CA LEU A 201 4.00 25.23 -36.47
C LEU A 201 3.60 26.47 -35.66
N ARG A 202 4.23 26.73 -34.50
CA ARG A 202 4.12 28.01 -33.78
C ARG A 202 4.90 29.12 -34.48
N GLU A 203 6.14 28.89 -34.91
CA GLU A 203 7.00 29.92 -35.53
C GLU A 203 6.38 30.52 -36.81
N ASN A 204 5.57 29.76 -37.55
CA ASN A 204 4.84 30.26 -38.74
C ASN A 204 3.46 30.86 -38.46
N LEU A 205 2.97 30.87 -37.20
CA LEU A 205 1.63 31.38 -36.84
C LEU A 205 1.60 32.31 -35.60
N VAL A 206 2.72 32.48 -34.90
CA VAL A 206 2.82 33.28 -33.65
C VAL A 206 3.63 34.58 -33.83
N SER A 207 4.18 34.83 -35.02
CA SER A 207 4.89 36.08 -35.36
C SER A 207 3.98 37.23 -35.83
N LEU A 208 2.66 37.05 -35.78
CA LEU A 208 1.67 38.10 -36.04
C LEU A 208 0.59 38.07 -34.96
N THR A 209 0.54 39.13 -34.15
CA THR A 209 -0.61 39.41 -33.29
C THR A 209 -1.82 39.79 -34.13
N ILE A 210 -3.04 39.70 -33.58
CA ILE A 210 -4.27 40.09 -34.31
C ILE A 210 -4.23 41.55 -34.80
N PRO A 211 -3.67 42.53 -34.06
CA PRO A 211 -3.39 43.87 -34.58
C PRO A 211 -2.45 43.90 -35.80
N GLU A 212 -1.47 43.00 -35.90
CA GLU A 212 -0.53 42.92 -37.04
C GLU A 212 -1.17 42.22 -38.26
N LEU A 213 -2.09 41.26 -38.04
CA LEU A 213 -2.97 40.74 -39.10
C LEU A 213 -3.94 41.81 -39.62
N VAL A 214 -4.44 42.69 -38.75
CA VAL A 214 -5.22 43.88 -39.14
C VAL A 214 -4.34 44.92 -39.87
N MET A 215 -3.04 44.97 -39.58
CA MET A 215 -2.08 45.86 -40.26
C MET A 215 -1.63 45.36 -41.64
N LEU A 216 -1.82 44.07 -41.95
CA LEU A 216 -1.43 43.45 -43.23
C LEU A 216 -2.48 43.56 -44.34
N TYR A 217 -3.74 43.87 -44.01
CA TYR A 217 -4.70 44.36 -44.99
C TYR A 217 -4.60 45.89 -45.10
N ARG A 218 -4.39 46.42 -46.31
CA ARG A 218 -4.44 47.87 -46.52
C ARG A 218 -5.85 48.38 -46.20
N MET A 219 -5.95 49.30 -45.26
CA MET A 219 -7.20 49.95 -44.84
C MET A 219 -7.96 50.61 -46.01
N GLU A 220 -7.27 50.95 -47.11
CA GLU A 220 -7.87 51.59 -48.29
C GLU A 220 -8.73 50.61 -49.12
N GLU A 221 -8.32 49.35 -49.29
CA GLU A 221 -9.10 48.36 -50.07
C GLU A 221 -10.33 47.81 -49.30
N PHE A 222 -10.37 48.02 -47.97
CA PHE A 222 -11.48 47.56 -47.12
C PHE A 222 -12.63 48.58 -47.03
N GLN A 223 -12.39 49.87 -47.29
CA GLN A 223 -13.47 50.87 -47.40
C GLN A 223 -14.31 50.65 -48.66
N ASP A 224 -13.67 50.45 -49.82
CA ASP A 224 -14.37 50.26 -51.12
C ASP A 224 -15.29 49.03 -51.14
N LEU A 225 -14.95 47.98 -50.37
CA LEU A 225 -15.75 46.76 -50.25
C LEU A 225 -16.98 46.92 -49.33
N LEU A 226 -16.97 47.88 -48.40
CA LEU A 226 -18.04 48.10 -47.42
C LEU A 226 -19.07 49.17 -47.84
N GLU A 227 -18.65 50.24 -48.53
CA GLU A 227 -19.46 51.47 -48.64
C GLU A 227 -20.60 51.45 -49.69
N SER A 228 -20.74 50.41 -50.51
CA SER A 228 -21.91 50.28 -51.41
C SER A 228 -22.38 48.83 -51.60
N SER A 229 -21.53 48.00 -52.22
CA SER A 229 -21.87 46.66 -52.71
C SER A 229 -22.59 45.77 -51.68
N ILE A 230 -21.96 45.50 -50.53
CA ILE A 230 -22.50 44.54 -49.55
C ILE A 230 -23.77 45.09 -48.88
N LEU A 231 -23.78 46.37 -48.48
CA LEU A 231 -24.93 46.95 -47.79
C LEU A 231 -26.15 47.06 -48.71
N GLN A 232 -25.97 47.49 -49.96
CA GLN A 232 -27.03 47.52 -50.97
C GLN A 232 -27.53 46.11 -51.29
N GLN A 233 -26.64 45.14 -51.51
CA GLN A 233 -27.04 43.76 -51.79
C GLN A 233 -27.83 43.12 -50.62
N LYS A 234 -27.51 43.47 -49.36
CA LYS A 234 -28.30 43.05 -48.19
C LYS A 234 -29.65 43.78 -48.12
N GLN A 235 -29.70 45.09 -48.40
CA GLN A 235 -30.95 45.85 -48.49
C GLN A 235 -31.89 45.31 -49.59
N GLU A 236 -31.36 44.98 -50.78
CA GLU A 236 -32.13 44.37 -51.88
C GLU A 236 -32.66 42.98 -51.51
N LYS A 237 -31.84 42.12 -50.89
CA LYS A 237 -32.30 40.83 -50.35
C LYS A 237 -33.39 40.98 -49.29
N LEU A 238 -33.32 42.01 -48.45
CA LEU A 238 -34.35 42.31 -47.46
C LEU A 238 -35.64 42.87 -48.12
N ARG A 239 -35.54 43.74 -49.14
CA ARG A 239 -36.71 44.17 -49.96
C ARG A 239 -37.41 42.96 -50.57
N ALA A 240 -36.65 42.06 -51.20
CA ALA A 240 -37.19 40.83 -51.78
C ALA A 240 -37.89 39.93 -50.74
N ARG A 241 -37.43 39.89 -49.48
CA ARG A 241 -38.12 39.18 -48.40
C ARG A 241 -39.45 39.86 -47.98
N VAL A 242 -39.54 41.19 -48.03
CA VAL A 242 -40.81 41.92 -47.81
C VAL A 242 -41.79 41.68 -48.95
N GLU A 243 -41.34 41.78 -50.19
CA GLU A 243 -42.14 41.57 -51.40
C GLU A 243 -42.71 40.13 -51.46
N ASN A 244 -41.94 39.14 -50.99
CA ASN A 244 -42.39 37.75 -50.84
C ASN A 244 -43.18 37.47 -49.54
N GLY A 245 -43.54 38.50 -48.76
CA GLY A 245 -44.35 38.37 -47.54
C GLY A 245 -43.66 37.70 -46.35
N GLN A 246 -42.33 37.54 -46.40
CA GLN A 246 -41.52 36.86 -45.37
C GLN A 246 -41.07 37.80 -44.24
N LEU A 247 -41.23 39.12 -44.41
CA LEU A 247 -40.79 40.13 -43.45
C LEU A 247 -41.82 41.28 -43.37
N PRO A 248 -42.32 41.68 -42.18
CA PRO A 248 -43.26 42.78 -42.05
C PRO A 248 -42.65 44.14 -42.46
N ALA A 249 -43.44 44.99 -43.13
CA ALA A 249 -42.97 46.27 -43.67
C ALA A 249 -42.39 47.22 -42.59
N GLN A 250 -43.00 47.30 -41.39
CA GLN A 250 -42.45 48.09 -40.28
C GLN A 250 -41.10 47.54 -39.79
N LEU A 251 -40.97 46.21 -39.69
CA LEU A 251 -39.73 45.55 -39.28
C LEU A 251 -38.60 45.78 -40.30
N PHE A 252 -38.95 45.83 -41.59
CA PHE A 252 -38.05 46.19 -42.66
C PHE A 252 -37.60 47.67 -42.59
N GLN A 253 -38.53 48.61 -42.38
CA GLN A 253 -38.17 50.04 -42.19
C GLN A 253 -37.22 50.23 -41.00
N PHE A 254 -37.47 49.53 -39.90
CA PHE A 254 -36.59 49.54 -38.73
C PHE A 254 -35.20 48.93 -39.05
N LEU A 255 -35.14 47.83 -39.82
CA LEU A 255 -33.88 47.25 -40.29
C LEU A 255 -33.10 48.16 -41.26
N GLU A 256 -33.77 48.83 -42.22
CA GLU A 256 -33.12 49.81 -43.10
C GLU A 256 -32.52 50.96 -42.29
N LEU A 257 -33.24 51.44 -41.28
CA LEU A 257 -32.77 52.52 -40.40
C LEU A 257 -31.58 52.06 -39.54
N ILE A 258 -31.61 50.83 -39.01
CA ILE A 258 -30.45 50.25 -38.31
C ILE A 258 -29.25 50.09 -39.26
N LEU A 259 -29.43 49.54 -40.46
CA LEU A 259 -28.35 49.40 -41.46
C LEU A 259 -27.75 50.76 -41.84
N SER A 260 -28.59 51.80 -41.95
CA SER A 260 -28.15 53.18 -42.20
C SER A 260 -27.32 53.74 -41.03
N CYS A 261 -27.72 53.45 -39.79
CA CYS A 261 -26.94 53.82 -38.60
C CYS A 261 -25.63 53.02 -38.50
N ILE A 262 -25.62 51.75 -38.91
CA ILE A 262 -24.40 50.93 -38.96
C ILE A 262 -23.43 51.46 -40.04
N ALA A 263 -23.93 51.94 -41.17
CA ALA A 263 -23.08 52.58 -42.18
C ALA A 263 -22.36 53.82 -41.61
N ILE A 264 -23.05 54.65 -40.81
CA ILE A 264 -22.45 55.79 -40.11
C ILE A 264 -21.39 55.31 -39.09
N ILE A 265 -21.71 54.27 -38.32
CA ILE A 265 -20.81 53.62 -37.35
C ILE A 265 -19.51 53.11 -37.99
N LEU A 266 -19.62 52.46 -39.15
CA LEU A 266 -18.48 51.86 -39.86
C LEU A 266 -17.61 52.92 -40.58
N ASN A 267 -18.20 54.07 -40.97
CA ASN A 267 -17.46 55.16 -41.62
C ASN A 267 -16.65 56.02 -40.62
N GLU A 268 -16.95 55.97 -39.31
CA GLU A 268 -16.05 56.54 -38.31
C GLU A 268 -14.74 55.74 -38.23
N LYS A 269 -13.66 56.31 -38.79
CA LYS A 269 -12.27 55.77 -38.78
C LYS A 269 -11.72 55.33 -37.40
N LYS A 270 -12.44 55.59 -36.31
CA LYS A 270 -12.11 55.16 -34.94
C LYS A 270 -12.63 53.76 -34.59
N TYR A 271 -13.62 53.23 -35.31
CA TYR A 271 -14.18 51.90 -35.02
C TYR A 271 -13.16 50.78 -35.23
N GLN A 272 -12.31 50.90 -36.26
CA GLN A 272 -11.26 49.92 -36.59
C GLN A 272 -10.02 50.01 -35.68
N ALA A 273 -9.78 51.14 -35.02
CA ALA A 273 -8.62 51.35 -34.15
C ALA A 273 -8.79 50.78 -32.73
N PHE A 274 -10.01 50.40 -32.36
CA PHE A 274 -10.36 49.86 -31.06
C PHE A 274 -10.87 48.43 -31.22
N GLY A 275 -10.10 47.44 -30.75
CA GLY A 275 -10.39 46.00 -30.88
C GLY A 275 -11.58 45.51 -30.04
N PHE A 276 -12.77 46.08 -30.27
CA PHE A 276 -13.99 45.96 -29.47
C PHE A 276 -15.07 45.11 -30.15
N SER A 277 -14.69 44.15 -31.01
CA SER A 277 -15.60 43.33 -31.83
C SER A 277 -16.53 42.37 -31.06
N GLU A 278 -16.63 42.47 -29.73
CA GLU A 278 -17.40 41.60 -28.85
C GLU A 278 -18.17 42.34 -27.73
N ALA A 279 -18.16 43.68 -27.69
CA ALA A 279 -18.79 44.41 -26.58
C ALA A 279 -20.30 44.67 -26.81
N PRO A 280 -21.18 44.35 -25.84
CA PRO A 280 -22.61 44.58 -25.96
C PRO A 280 -22.94 46.09 -25.92
N GLY A 281 -23.99 46.50 -26.64
CA GLY A 281 -24.37 47.90 -26.79
C GLY A 281 -24.75 48.59 -25.48
N TRP A 282 -25.38 47.87 -24.55
CA TRP A 282 -25.70 48.42 -23.22
C TRP A 282 -24.44 48.82 -22.43
N LEU A 283 -23.34 48.08 -22.58
CA LEU A 283 -22.06 48.37 -21.91
C LEU A 283 -21.48 49.67 -22.50
N MET A 284 -21.51 49.80 -23.82
CA MET A 284 -21.07 51.01 -24.51
C MET A 284 -21.89 52.25 -24.13
N LEU A 285 -23.19 52.11 -23.81
CA LEU A 285 -24.02 53.20 -23.28
C LEU A 285 -23.63 53.66 -21.87
N ARG A 286 -23.06 52.79 -21.03
CA ARG A 286 -22.66 53.14 -19.65
C ARG A 286 -21.28 53.81 -19.57
N LEU A 287 -20.39 53.55 -20.53
CA LEU A 287 -19.02 54.09 -20.54
C LEU A 287 -18.98 55.58 -20.98
N SER A 288 -18.99 56.47 -19.98
CA SER A 288 -19.16 57.94 -20.11
C SER A 288 -18.11 58.73 -20.92
N ARG A 289 -17.06 58.06 -21.44
CA ARG A 289 -15.94 58.69 -22.17
C ARG A 289 -15.65 58.07 -23.54
N GLN A 290 -16.51 57.16 -24.02
CA GLN A 290 -16.29 56.49 -25.30
C GLN A 290 -16.89 57.31 -26.46
N PRO A 291 -16.16 57.55 -27.58
CA PRO A 291 -16.71 58.28 -28.73
C PRO A 291 -17.97 57.61 -29.29
N PHE A 292 -18.02 56.28 -29.23
CA PHE A 292 -19.14 55.46 -29.67
C PHE A 292 -20.41 55.64 -28.82
N GLN A 293 -20.29 56.03 -27.54
CA GLN A 293 -21.45 56.28 -26.67
C GLN A 293 -22.32 57.41 -27.24
N LYS A 294 -21.69 58.45 -27.82
CA LYS A 294 -22.39 59.57 -28.44
C LYS A 294 -23.11 59.12 -29.72
N ILE A 295 -22.43 58.37 -30.59
CA ILE A 295 -23.00 57.83 -31.83
C ILE A 295 -24.22 56.96 -31.50
N LEU A 296 -24.08 56.02 -30.56
CA LEU A 296 -25.16 55.11 -30.18
C LEU A 296 -26.36 55.85 -29.58
N LYS A 297 -26.13 56.90 -28.76
CA LYS A 297 -27.22 57.77 -28.26
C LYS A 297 -27.94 58.48 -29.40
N THR A 298 -27.22 59.08 -30.35
CA THR A 298 -27.82 59.73 -31.52
C THR A 298 -28.54 58.75 -32.45
N THR A 299 -28.06 57.51 -32.56
CA THR A 299 -28.78 56.40 -33.23
C THR A 299 -30.10 56.07 -32.52
N LEU A 300 -30.10 55.95 -31.19
CA LEU A 300 -31.30 55.68 -30.40
C LEU A 300 -32.31 56.84 -30.48
N GLU A 301 -31.84 58.09 -30.39
CA GLU A 301 -32.63 59.32 -30.63
C GLU A 301 -33.29 59.29 -32.03
N THR A 302 -32.54 58.87 -33.06
CA THR A 302 -33.04 58.73 -34.43
C THR A 302 -34.15 57.68 -34.54
N PHE A 303 -34.06 56.57 -33.80
CA PHE A 303 -35.16 55.60 -33.74
C PHE A 303 -36.41 56.20 -33.07
N THR A 304 -36.27 56.92 -31.95
CA THR A 304 -37.42 57.54 -31.26
C THR A 304 -38.11 58.66 -32.04
N ASN A 305 -37.45 59.23 -33.06
CA ASN A 305 -38.06 60.18 -33.99
C ASN A 305 -38.91 59.51 -35.08
N ASN A 306 -38.78 58.19 -35.28
CA ASN A 306 -39.46 57.44 -36.34
C ASN A 306 -40.44 56.39 -35.81
N PHE A 307 -40.27 55.92 -34.57
CA PHE A 307 -41.06 54.85 -33.95
C PHE A 307 -41.28 55.14 -32.46
N SER A 308 -42.36 54.63 -31.86
CA SER A 308 -42.54 54.74 -30.41
C SER A 308 -41.59 53.81 -29.64
N VAL A 309 -41.30 54.14 -28.38
CA VAL A 309 -40.43 53.34 -27.49
C VAL A 309 -40.86 51.88 -27.40
N GLN A 310 -42.18 51.61 -27.37
CA GLN A 310 -42.70 50.24 -27.31
C GLN A 310 -42.50 49.48 -28.63
N GLU A 311 -42.66 50.15 -29.78
CA GLU A 311 -42.40 49.55 -31.09
C GLU A 311 -40.90 49.26 -31.27
N ILE A 312 -40.01 50.19 -30.89
CA ILE A 312 -38.56 49.99 -30.92
C ILE A 312 -38.16 48.79 -30.06
N GLY A 313 -38.64 48.73 -28.82
CA GLY A 313 -38.38 47.62 -27.90
C GLY A 313 -38.84 46.27 -28.46
N SER A 314 -40.08 46.21 -28.98
CA SER A 314 -40.66 44.99 -29.55
C SER A 314 -39.93 44.52 -30.81
N MET A 315 -39.66 45.43 -31.76
CA MET A 315 -38.96 45.11 -33.00
C MET A 315 -37.50 44.73 -32.76
N ALA A 316 -36.79 45.46 -31.88
CA ALA A 316 -35.40 45.14 -31.53
C ALA A 316 -35.30 43.77 -30.86
N THR A 317 -36.20 43.45 -29.93
CA THR A 317 -36.25 42.15 -29.24
C THR A 317 -36.56 41.01 -30.22
N THR A 318 -37.51 41.23 -31.15
CA THR A 318 -37.84 40.27 -32.21
C THR A 318 -36.65 39.99 -33.11
N LEU A 319 -35.97 41.02 -33.60
CA LEU A 319 -34.81 40.89 -34.48
C LEU A 319 -33.60 40.28 -33.75
N TYR A 320 -33.41 40.58 -32.45
CA TYR A 320 -32.30 40.06 -31.67
C TYR A 320 -32.42 38.54 -31.44
N PHE A 321 -33.61 38.05 -31.06
CA PHE A 321 -33.84 36.61 -30.83
C PHE A 321 -34.17 35.80 -32.09
N GLN A 322 -34.42 36.46 -33.23
CA GLN A 322 -34.65 35.83 -34.53
C GLN A 322 -33.66 36.36 -35.59
N PRO A 323 -32.34 36.16 -35.42
CA PRO A 323 -31.34 36.69 -36.34
C PRO A 323 -31.58 36.26 -37.79
N GLN A 324 -32.14 35.08 -38.04
CA GLN A 324 -32.49 34.57 -39.37
C GLN A 324 -33.41 35.51 -40.19
N LEU A 325 -34.15 36.43 -39.56
CA LEU A 325 -34.95 37.43 -40.25
C LEU A 325 -34.09 38.43 -41.05
N TRP A 326 -32.92 38.77 -40.52
CA TRP A 326 -31.98 39.74 -41.11
C TRP A 326 -30.62 39.14 -41.52
N TRP A 327 -30.41 37.84 -41.28
CA TRP A 327 -29.10 37.19 -41.37
C TRP A 327 -29.11 35.81 -42.04
N GLU A 328 -28.00 35.49 -42.70
CA GLU A 328 -27.62 34.16 -43.25
C GLU A 328 -26.12 33.95 -42.93
N ARG A 329 -25.63 32.71 -42.81
CA ARG A 329 -24.24 32.39 -42.37
C ARG A 329 -23.19 33.24 -43.14
N ALA A 330 -22.46 34.12 -42.43
CA ALA A 330 -21.33 34.85 -42.99
C ALA A 330 -20.26 33.92 -43.54
N GLN A 331 -19.63 34.35 -44.63
CA GLN A 331 -18.46 33.68 -45.21
C GLN A 331 -17.26 34.62 -45.33
N THR A 332 -17.40 35.89 -44.96
CA THR A 332 -16.37 36.93 -45.13
C THR A 332 -16.23 37.83 -43.90
N LEU A 333 -15.03 38.39 -43.69
CA LEU A 333 -14.73 39.30 -42.56
C LEU A 333 -15.62 40.57 -42.52
N PRO A 334 -15.93 41.26 -43.63
CA PRO A 334 -16.85 42.40 -43.61
C PRO A 334 -18.26 42.04 -43.12
N GLU A 335 -18.77 40.87 -43.52
CA GLU A 335 -20.08 40.39 -43.05
C GLU A 335 -20.07 40.13 -41.53
N ILE A 336 -18.99 39.56 -40.98
CA ILE A 336 -18.83 39.32 -39.54
C ILE A 336 -18.84 40.65 -38.76
N GLN A 337 -18.16 41.69 -39.27
CA GLN A 337 -18.15 43.02 -38.64
C GLN A 337 -19.54 43.70 -38.69
N LEU A 338 -20.24 43.58 -39.82
CA LEU A 338 -21.63 44.05 -39.97
C LEU A 338 -22.58 43.35 -38.98
N GLN A 339 -22.42 42.03 -38.81
CA GLN A 339 -23.19 41.24 -37.84
C GLN A 339 -22.94 41.68 -36.39
N ALA A 340 -21.68 41.95 -36.03
CA ALA A 340 -21.32 42.47 -34.72
C ALA A 340 -21.97 43.84 -34.45
N CYS A 341 -21.86 44.79 -35.40
CA CYS A 341 -22.50 46.10 -35.29
C CYS A 341 -24.02 46.01 -35.12
N MET A 342 -24.68 45.16 -35.91
CA MET A 342 -26.12 44.90 -35.80
C MET A 342 -26.51 44.37 -34.41
N ARG A 343 -25.75 43.39 -33.90
CA ARG A 343 -25.94 42.86 -32.54
C ARG A 343 -25.74 43.94 -31.47
N THR A 344 -24.72 44.78 -31.57
CA THR A 344 -24.47 45.90 -30.65
C THR A 344 -25.64 46.91 -30.64
N VAL A 345 -26.14 47.32 -31.81
CA VAL A 345 -27.26 48.28 -31.90
C VAL A 345 -28.56 47.66 -31.37
N LEU A 346 -28.90 46.43 -31.78
CA LEU A 346 -30.10 45.74 -31.30
C LEU A 346 -30.05 45.52 -29.78
N ASN A 347 -28.90 45.09 -29.23
CA ASN A 347 -28.67 44.92 -27.80
C ASN A 347 -28.86 46.23 -27.00
N ALA A 348 -28.38 47.35 -27.55
CA ALA A 348 -28.62 48.68 -26.96
C ALA A 348 -30.11 49.05 -26.94
N CYS A 349 -30.83 48.83 -28.05
CA CYS A 349 -32.28 49.06 -28.13
C CYS A 349 -33.05 48.18 -27.13
N VAL A 350 -32.69 46.88 -27.03
CA VAL A 350 -33.36 45.92 -26.14
C VAL A 350 -33.23 46.31 -24.67
N ILE A 351 -32.09 46.86 -24.23
CA ILE A 351 -31.92 47.31 -22.84
C ILE A 351 -32.45 48.74 -22.61
N HIS A 352 -32.19 49.67 -23.53
CA HIS A 352 -32.58 51.08 -23.33
C HIS A 352 -34.08 51.31 -23.52
N TYR A 353 -34.73 50.49 -24.35
CA TYR A 353 -36.17 50.53 -24.63
C TYR A 353 -36.83 49.17 -24.33
N ALA A 354 -36.48 48.56 -23.19
CA ALA A 354 -36.91 47.22 -22.82
C ALA A 354 -38.45 47.07 -22.81
N PRO A 355 -39.02 46.10 -23.57
CA PRO A 355 -40.44 45.79 -23.48
C PRO A 355 -40.78 45.15 -22.13
N THR A 356 -42.01 45.34 -21.65
CA THR A 356 -42.45 44.91 -20.32
C THR A 356 -42.38 43.40 -20.06
N ASN A 357 -42.32 42.59 -21.11
CA ASN A 357 -42.17 41.14 -21.06
C ASN A 357 -40.77 40.62 -21.45
N LEU A 358 -39.76 41.49 -21.57
CA LEU A 358 -38.39 41.11 -21.96
C LEU A 358 -37.83 39.99 -21.06
N THR A 359 -38.08 40.08 -19.76
CA THR A 359 -37.65 39.10 -18.75
C THR A 359 -38.23 37.71 -19.02
N GLU A 360 -39.52 37.61 -19.37
CA GLU A 360 -40.19 36.35 -19.73
C GLU A 360 -39.67 35.80 -21.06
N GLN A 361 -39.40 36.67 -22.04
CA GLN A 361 -38.82 36.26 -23.32
C GLN A 361 -37.39 35.72 -23.18
N LEU A 362 -36.56 36.35 -22.35
CA LEU A 362 -35.22 35.86 -21.99
C LEU A 362 -35.27 34.48 -21.32
N GLU A 363 -36.17 34.31 -20.35
CA GLU A 363 -36.35 33.02 -19.66
C GLU A 363 -36.78 31.91 -20.64
N GLN A 364 -37.80 32.16 -21.46
CA GLN A 364 -38.26 31.20 -22.46
C GLN A 364 -37.17 30.90 -23.50
N ARG A 365 -36.36 31.89 -23.90
CA ARG A 365 -35.25 31.69 -24.83
C ARG A 365 -34.13 30.84 -24.22
N ILE A 366 -33.74 31.07 -22.96
CA ILE A 366 -32.75 30.24 -22.26
C ILE A 366 -33.25 28.80 -22.12
N ILE A 367 -34.51 28.62 -21.70
CA ILE A 367 -35.16 27.30 -21.62
C ILE A 367 -35.22 26.61 -22.99
N GLN A 368 -35.52 27.35 -24.06
CA GLN A 368 -35.56 26.82 -25.44
C GLN A 368 -34.17 26.42 -25.93
N LEU A 369 -33.15 27.26 -25.73
CA LEU A 369 -31.76 26.97 -26.11
C LEU A 369 -31.28 25.67 -25.45
N VAL A 370 -31.55 25.47 -24.16
CA VAL A 370 -31.16 24.23 -23.46
C VAL A 370 -32.07 23.04 -23.80
N LYS A 371 -33.35 23.23 -24.14
CA LYS A 371 -34.18 22.13 -24.66
C LYS A 371 -33.71 21.65 -26.04
N ASN A 372 -33.30 22.57 -26.91
CA ASN A 372 -32.81 22.25 -28.25
C ASN A 372 -31.48 21.48 -28.24
N THR A 373 -30.70 21.53 -27.15
CA THR A 373 -29.48 20.69 -26.99
C THR A 373 -29.77 19.27 -26.51
N LYS A 374 -31.03 18.88 -26.24
CA LYS A 374 -31.39 17.49 -25.90
C LYS A 374 -31.57 16.56 -27.12
N THR A 375 -31.68 17.11 -28.34
CA THR A 375 -32.07 16.34 -29.54
C THR A 375 -30.92 15.81 -30.39
N GLY A 376 -29.66 15.99 -29.97
CA GLY A 376 -28.52 15.24 -30.52
C GLY A 376 -27.88 15.73 -31.83
N ASN A 377 -28.35 16.83 -32.45
CA ASN A 377 -27.72 17.40 -33.64
C ASN A 377 -26.48 18.25 -33.27
N THR A 378 -25.36 17.58 -33.00
CA THR A 378 -24.15 18.18 -32.41
C THR A 378 -23.04 18.56 -33.41
N GLU A 379 -23.35 19.01 -34.64
CA GLU A 379 -22.31 19.58 -35.52
C GLU A 379 -22.65 20.98 -36.06
N ASP A 380 -23.90 21.26 -36.45
CA ASP A 380 -24.30 22.60 -36.91
C ASP A 380 -24.62 23.62 -35.79
N CYS A 381 -24.92 23.16 -34.57
CA CYS A 381 -25.46 24.02 -33.50
C CYS A 381 -24.40 24.75 -32.64
N TYR A 382 -23.14 24.31 -32.64
CA TYR A 382 -22.17 24.73 -31.61
C TYR A 382 -21.84 26.24 -31.61
N PHE A 383 -21.63 26.85 -32.77
CA PHE A 383 -21.36 28.30 -32.88
C PHE A 383 -22.59 29.19 -32.61
N SER A 384 -23.81 28.66 -32.73
CA SER A 384 -25.04 29.40 -32.46
C SER A 384 -25.32 29.49 -30.96
N ILE A 385 -25.19 28.37 -30.23
CA ILE A 385 -25.47 28.31 -28.79
C ILE A 385 -24.46 29.14 -27.99
N GLU A 386 -23.19 29.12 -28.38
CA GLU A 386 -22.11 29.83 -27.69
C GLU A 386 -22.31 31.35 -27.69
N ASN A 387 -22.75 31.89 -28.83
CA ASN A 387 -23.11 33.31 -28.94
C ASN A 387 -24.47 33.59 -28.26
N ASP A 388 -25.54 32.88 -28.63
CA ASP A 388 -26.90 33.18 -28.13
C ASP A 388 -27.04 33.05 -26.60
N LEU A 389 -26.34 32.09 -25.96
CA LEU A 389 -26.35 31.96 -24.50
C LEU A 389 -25.55 33.07 -23.82
N GLY A 390 -24.35 33.39 -24.34
CA GLY A 390 -23.52 34.47 -23.83
C GLY A 390 -24.22 35.84 -23.92
N ASP A 391 -24.89 36.09 -25.05
CA ASP A 391 -25.75 37.25 -25.29
C ASP A 391 -26.90 37.36 -24.28
N CYS A 392 -27.63 36.26 -24.03
CA CYS A 392 -28.72 36.23 -23.05
C CYS A 392 -28.20 36.53 -21.63
N LEU A 393 -27.05 35.98 -21.24
CA LEU A 393 -26.41 36.25 -19.95
C LEU A 393 -25.93 37.70 -19.84
N GLN A 394 -25.35 38.27 -20.89
CA GLN A 394 -24.93 39.67 -20.92
C GLN A 394 -26.11 40.65 -20.85
N LEU A 395 -27.22 40.36 -21.54
CA LEU A 395 -28.46 41.14 -21.39
C LEU A 395 -29.01 41.03 -19.98
N PHE A 396 -28.94 39.84 -19.36
CA PHE A 396 -29.45 39.61 -18.02
C PHE A 396 -28.69 40.41 -16.94
N ILE A 397 -27.36 40.53 -17.04
CA ILE A 397 -26.53 41.38 -16.16
C ILE A 397 -26.89 42.87 -16.30
N ALA A 398 -27.38 43.30 -17.46
CA ALA A 398 -27.71 44.70 -17.73
C ALA A 398 -29.03 45.16 -17.10
N LEU A 399 -29.90 44.22 -16.69
CA LEU A 399 -31.20 44.47 -16.09
C LEU A 399 -31.09 44.76 -14.57
N PRO A 400 -32.01 45.54 -13.98
CA PRO A 400 -32.03 45.79 -12.53
C PRO A 400 -32.21 44.50 -11.70
N TYR A 401 -31.63 44.50 -10.50
CA TYR A 401 -31.80 43.41 -9.53
C TYR A 401 -33.25 43.31 -9.05
N SER A 402 -33.84 42.11 -9.10
CA SER A 402 -35.21 41.85 -8.66
C SER A 402 -35.42 40.38 -8.25
N GLU A 403 -36.50 40.07 -7.53
CA GLU A 403 -36.86 38.67 -7.22
C GLU A 403 -37.10 37.82 -8.47
N ARG A 404 -37.58 38.41 -9.57
CA ARG A 404 -37.73 37.72 -10.86
C ARG A 404 -36.38 37.37 -11.47
N SER A 405 -35.37 38.20 -11.26
CA SER A 405 -33.98 37.91 -11.65
C SER A 405 -33.47 36.66 -10.90
N LEU A 406 -33.75 36.53 -9.59
CA LEU A 406 -33.37 35.33 -8.81
C LEU A 406 -34.04 34.05 -9.32
N SER A 407 -35.28 34.10 -9.78
CA SER A 407 -35.98 32.94 -10.38
C SER A 407 -35.32 32.45 -11.68
N ILE A 408 -34.89 33.36 -12.54
CA ILE A 408 -34.21 33.02 -13.81
C ILE A 408 -32.77 32.54 -13.55
N LEU A 409 -32.13 33.05 -12.51
CA LEU A 409 -30.86 32.54 -12.00
C LEU A 409 -30.99 31.09 -11.51
N ASP A 410 -32.04 30.75 -10.78
CA ASP A 410 -32.31 29.36 -10.38
C ASP A 410 -32.56 28.46 -11.58
N ALA A 411 -33.31 28.90 -12.59
CA ALA A 411 -33.51 28.15 -13.81
C ALA A 411 -32.16 27.92 -14.54
N THR A 412 -31.33 28.95 -14.66
CA THR A 412 -30.04 28.89 -15.36
C THR A 412 -29.01 28.05 -14.60
N GLN A 413 -28.87 28.24 -13.28
CA GLN A 413 -28.04 27.39 -12.43
C GLN A 413 -28.56 25.94 -12.43
N SER A 414 -29.88 25.71 -12.41
CA SER A 414 -30.43 24.36 -12.51
C SER A 414 -30.11 23.69 -13.84
N LEU A 415 -30.13 24.42 -14.96
CA LEU A 415 -29.76 23.91 -16.28
C LEU A 415 -28.24 23.63 -16.39
N ILE A 416 -27.41 24.41 -15.69
CA ILE A 416 -25.96 24.20 -15.59
C ILE A 416 -25.58 23.02 -14.68
N TYR A 417 -26.27 22.85 -13.55
CA TYR A 417 -25.94 21.85 -12.53
C TYR A 417 -26.68 20.52 -12.71
N HIS A 418 -28.00 20.53 -12.93
CA HIS A 418 -28.88 19.34 -13.07
C HIS A 418 -28.97 18.80 -14.51
N GLY A 419 -27.95 19.05 -15.34
CA GLY A 419 -27.78 18.38 -16.63
C GLY A 419 -27.36 16.91 -16.48
N GLU A 420 -28.17 16.07 -15.82
CA GLU A 420 -27.86 14.67 -15.42
C GLU A 420 -27.63 13.68 -16.58
N TYR A 421 -27.58 14.15 -17.84
CA TYR A 421 -27.48 13.32 -19.04
C TYR A 421 -26.44 13.81 -20.07
N TYR A 422 -25.43 14.59 -19.66
CA TYR A 422 -24.44 15.16 -20.58
C TYR A 422 -22.98 14.82 -20.27
N ASN A 423 -22.17 14.72 -21.33
CA ASN A 423 -20.72 14.55 -21.29
C ASN A 423 -20.05 15.71 -20.53
N THR A 424 -19.09 15.39 -19.64
CA THR A 424 -18.32 16.32 -18.81
C THR A 424 -17.73 17.50 -19.58
N SER A 425 -17.33 17.28 -20.84
CA SER A 425 -16.80 18.32 -21.74
C SER A 425 -17.83 19.42 -22.05
N PHE A 426 -19.10 19.06 -22.23
CA PHE A 426 -20.16 20.02 -22.55
C PHE A 426 -20.52 20.91 -21.35
N LYS A 427 -20.58 20.31 -20.14
CA LYS A 427 -20.75 21.06 -18.87
C LYS A 427 -19.61 22.04 -18.64
N TYR A 428 -18.37 21.63 -18.91
CA TYR A 428 -17.19 22.52 -18.84
C TYR A 428 -17.28 23.68 -19.84
N LYS A 429 -17.74 23.43 -21.08
CA LYS A 429 -17.88 24.48 -22.10
C LYS A 429 -18.96 25.50 -21.75
N ILE A 430 -20.15 25.07 -21.30
CA ILE A 430 -21.21 25.99 -20.85
C ILE A 430 -20.73 26.85 -19.67
N ASN A 431 -20.04 26.26 -18.69
CA ASN A 431 -19.45 27.02 -17.58
C ASN A 431 -18.43 28.07 -18.05
N THR A 432 -17.62 27.74 -19.07
CA THR A 432 -16.64 28.67 -19.65
C THR A 432 -17.34 29.83 -20.37
N ILE A 433 -18.37 29.54 -21.17
CA ILE A 433 -19.17 30.55 -21.88
C ILE A 433 -19.84 31.51 -20.90
N ALA A 434 -20.46 30.98 -19.84
CA ALA A 434 -21.09 31.79 -18.80
C ALA A 434 -20.04 32.69 -18.11
N ARG A 435 -18.94 32.11 -17.63
CA ARG A 435 -17.82 32.82 -17.00
C ARG A 435 -17.32 33.98 -17.87
N ASP A 436 -16.95 33.72 -19.12
CA ASP A 436 -16.34 34.73 -19.99
C ASP A 436 -17.32 35.84 -20.36
N SER A 437 -18.60 35.50 -20.52
CA SER A 437 -19.69 36.45 -20.80
C SER A 437 -19.98 37.37 -19.62
N ILE A 438 -19.76 36.93 -18.38
CA ILE A 438 -19.92 37.74 -17.15
C ILE A 438 -18.65 38.56 -16.88
N LYS A 439 -17.48 37.91 -16.96
CA LYS A 439 -16.20 38.48 -16.54
C LYS A 439 -15.75 39.67 -17.39
N LYS A 440 -15.81 39.54 -18.73
CA LYS A 440 -15.36 40.60 -19.67
C LYS A 440 -16.07 41.94 -19.42
N PRO A 441 -17.42 42.03 -19.34
CA PRO A 441 -18.11 43.29 -19.02
C PRO A 441 -17.70 43.92 -17.68
N ILE A 442 -17.53 43.11 -16.63
CA ILE A 442 -17.21 43.61 -15.28
C ILE A 442 -15.79 44.17 -15.22
N ASP A 443 -14.83 43.48 -15.84
CA ASP A 443 -13.46 43.98 -16.00
C ASP A 443 -13.44 45.34 -16.72
N ILE A 444 -14.31 45.53 -17.71
CA ILE A 444 -14.45 46.79 -18.45
C ILE A 444 -15.09 47.88 -17.58
N LEU A 445 -16.20 47.59 -16.88
CA LEU A 445 -16.86 48.55 -15.98
C LEU A 445 -15.94 48.98 -14.84
N ARG A 446 -15.22 48.04 -14.23
CA ARG A 446 -14.23 48.27 -13.17
C ARG A 446 -13.09 49.19 -13.62
N LYS A 447 -12.55 48.97 -14.82
CA LYS A 447 -11.47 49.81 -15.39
C LYS A 447 -11.91 51.24 -15.74
N ASN A 448 -13.20 51.55 -15.68
CA ASN A 448 -13.77 52.84 -16.09
C ASN A 448 -14.62 53.52 -14.99
N ASP A 449 -14.53 53.07 -13.73
CA ASP A 449 -15.35 53.54 -12.59
C ASP A 449 -16.86 53.60 -12.89
N ALA A 450 -17.37 52.61 -13.62
CA ALA A 450 -18.77 52.53 -14.08
C ALA A 450 -19.53 51.32 -13.48
N LEU A 451 -18.99 50.70 -12.43
CA LEU A 451 -19.55 49.53 -11.77
C LEU A 451 -20.53 49.92 -10.65
N ASP A 452 -21.70 49.27 -10.59
CA ASP A 452 -22.71 49.47 -9.53
C ASP A 452 -22.88 48.21 -8.65
N GLU A 453 -23.50 48.40 -7.48
CA GLU A 453 -23.65 47.35 -6.45
C GLU A 453 -24.57 46.20 -6.91
N ASP A 454 -25.57 46.48 -7.74
CA ASP A 454 -26.54 45.47 -8.22
C ASP A 454 -25.91 44.56 -9.28
N ILE A 455 -25.15 45.11 -10.23
CA ILE A 455 -24.34 44.34 -11.17
C ILE A 455 -23.33 43.48 -10.43
N LEU A 456 -22.63 44.04 -9.43
CA LEU A 456 -21.63 43.30 -8.66
C LEU A 456 -22.29 42.19 -7.82
N SER A 457 -23.47 42.42 -7.26
CA SER A 457 -24.27 41.40 -6.55
C SER A 457 -24.67 40.25 -7.47
N LEU A 458 -25.22 40.54 -8.66
CA LEU A 458 -25.58 39.53 -9.66
C LEU A 458 -24.35 38.75 -10.14
N ALA A 459 -23.23 39.43 -10.33
CA ALA A 459 -21.98 38.82 -10.76
C ALA A 459 -21.41 37.84 -9.72
N VAL A 460 -21.41 38.22 -8.44
CA VAL A 460 -20.96 37.35 -7.34
C VAL A 460 -21.91 36.15 -7.17
N ILE A 461 -23.20 36.27 -7.47
CA ILE A 461 -24.14 35.12 -7.47
C ILE A 461 -23.90 34.19 -8.68
N LEU A 462 -23.56 34.75 -9.84
CA LEU A 462 -23.38 33.99 -11.09
C LEU A 462 -22.02 33.30 -11.21
N ALA A 463 -20.95 33.98 -10.80
CA ALA A 463 -19.56 33.53 -10.97
C ALA A 463 -18.70 33.88 -9.73
N PRO A 464 -19.08 33.43 -8.52
CA PRO A 464 -18.49 33.87 -7.25
C PRO A 464 -16.96 33.83 -7.27
N TYR A 465 -16.38 32.65 -7.51
CA TYR A 465 -14.93 32.41 -7.55
C TYR A 465 -14.17 33.32 -8.53
N ASP A 466 -14.71 33.51 -9.74
CA ASP A 466 -14.05 34.30 -10.79
C ASP A 466 -14.12 35.81 -10.55
N ILE A 467 -15.13 36.28 -9.80
CA ILE A 467 -15.32 37.69 -9.46
C ILE A 467 -14.57 38.03 -8.18
N THR A 468 -14.65 37.19 -7.13
CA THR A 468 -14.01 37.48 -5.84
C THR A 468 -12.50 37.61 -5.97
N HIS A 469 -11.81 36.67 -6.64
CA HIS A 469 -10.37 36.76 -6.91
C HIS A 469 -9.90 38.01 -7.70
N GLN A 470 -10.79 38.88 -8.18
CA GLN A 470 -10.43 40.16 -8.80
C GLN A 470 -10.37 41.33 -7.81
N PHE A 471 -10.88 41.14 -6.59
CA PHE A 471 -10.93 42.15 -5.53
C PHE A 471 -10.17 41.64 -4.28
N SER A 472 -9.84 42.55 -3.37
CA SER A 472 -9.36 42.18 -2.03
C SER A 472 -10.55 41.80 -1.13
N SER A 473 -10.33 40.92 -0.16
CA SER A 473 -11.27 40.59 0.91
C SER A 473 -11.77 41.81 1.69
N ASP A 474 -10.93 42.86 1.81
CA ASP A 474 -11.27 44.12 2.47
C ASP A 474 -12.00 45.13 1.56
N HIS A 475 -12.29 44.78 0.30
CA HIS A 475 -12.93 45.71 -0.64
C HIS A 475 -14.36 46.09 -0.19
N PRO A 476 -14.67 47.38 0.03
CA PRO A 476 -15.86 47.79 0.80
C PRO A 476 -17.18 47.32 0.19
N TYR A 477 -17.30 47.39 -1.14
CA TYR A 477 -18.49 46.91 -1.85
C TYR A 477 -18.66 45.39 -1.76
N ILE A 478 -17.56 44.63 -1.80
CA ILE A 478 -17.62 43.16 -1.70
C ILE A 478 -18.01 42.75 -0.28
N LYS A 479 -17.43 43.41 0.74
CA LYS A 479 -17.81 43.20 2.15
C LYS A 479 -19.28 43.51 2.40
N GLN A 480 -19.80 44.62 1.85
CA GLN A 480 -21.23 44.97 1.93
C GLN A 480 -22.12 43.89 1.28
N ILE A 481 -21.76 43.41 0.09
CA ILE A 481 -22.50 42.35 -0.61
C ILE A 481 -22.54 41.05 0.20
N PHE A 482 -21.39 40.58 0.72
CA PHE A 482 -21.36 39.36 1.54
C PHE A 482 -22.07 39.51 2.89
N THR A 483 -22.00 40.68 3.52
CA THR A 483 -22.78 41.00 4.73
C THR A 483 -24.29 40.96 4.43
N ARG A 484 -24.73 41.55 3.31
CA ARG A 484 -26.12 41.53 2.84
C ARG A 484 -26.59 40.09 2.60
N PHE A 485 -25.79 39.29 1.91
CA PHE A 485 -26.07 37.87 1.62
C PHE A 485 -26.14 37.01 2.89
N ALA A 486 -25.33 37.29 3.90
CA ALA A 486 -25.36 36.61 5.20
C ALA A 486 -26.60 36.99 6.03
N SER A 487 -27.06 38.24 5.92
CA SER A 487 -28.24 38.75 6.65
C SER A 487 -29.60 38.35 6.08
N ASP A 488 -29.68 38.08 4.76
CA ASP A 488 -30.87 37.60 4.03
C ASP A 488 -30.46 36.40 3.16
N LEU A 489 -30.29 35.24 3.81
CA LEU A 489 -29.76 34.06 3.16
C LEU A 489 -30.82 33.38 2.30
N LYS A 490 -30.54 33.28 1.00
CA LYS A 490 -31.39 32.60 0.01
C LYS A 490 -30.57 31.53 -0.69
N PRO A 491 -31.18 30.51 -1.32
CA PRO A 491 -30.41 29.43 -1.96
C PRO A 491 -29.34 29.93 -2.94
N GLN A 492 -29.62 31.03 -3.66
CA GLN A 492 -28.72 31.61 -4.65
C GLN A 492 -27.55 32.37 -4.00
N THR A 493 -27.82 33.18 -2.96
CA THR A 493 -26.76 33.90 -2.21
C THR A 493 -25.92 32.95 -1.35
N GLY A 494 -26.51 31.85 -0.88
CA GLY A 494 -25.81 30.80 -0.15
C GLY A 494 -24.74 30.08 -0.98
N ALA A 495 -24.95 29.90 -2.30
CA ALA A 495 -23.89 29.36 -3.16
C ALA A 495 -22.67 30.29 -3.27
N ALA A 496 -22.89 31.61 -3.29
CA ALA A 496 -21.79 32.58 -3.31
C ALA A 496 -21.00 32.55 -1.99
N LEU A 497 -21.68 32.60 -0.84
CA LEU A 497 -21.04 32.46 0.48
C LEU A 497 -20.27 31.13 0.60
N ALA A 498 -20.85 30.03 0.18
CA ALA A 498 -20.24 28.70 0.23
C ALA A 498 -19.00 28.52 -0.66
N SER A 499 -18.76 29.41 -1.63
CA SER A 499 -17.66 29.33 -2.60
C SER A 499 -16.70 30.52 -2.52
N SER A 500 -16.77 31.31 -1.45
CA SER A 500 -15.95 32.51 -1.25
C SER A 500 -15.65 32.75 0.22
N THR A 501 -15.12 31.71 0.89
CA THR A 501 -14.76 31.71 2.32
C THR A 501 -13.75 32.80 2.69
N GLU A 502 -12.84 33.17 1.78
CA GLU A 502 -11.84 34.25 1.89
C GLU A 502 -12.45 35.66 2.14
N TYR A 503 -13.77 35.80 2.13
CA TYR A 503 -14.51 37.07 2.30
C TYR A 503 -15.38 37.07 3.57
N ILE A 504 -15.31 35.99 4.37
CA ILE A 504 -16.21 35.72 5.51
C ILE A 504 -15.41 35.82 6.81
N HIS A 505 -14.95 37.02 7.12
CA HIS A 505 -14.14 37.34 8.30
C HIS A 505 -14.84 38.35 9.20
N GLY A 506 -15.10 37.97 10.46
CA GLY A 506 -15.67 38.84 11.49
C GLY A 506 -16.72 38.14 12.37
N LYS A 507 -16.80 38.56 13.63
CA LYS A 507 -17.74 38.04 14.65
C LYS A 507 -19.21 38.06 14.21
N GLU A 508 -19.56 39.00 13.35
CA GLU A 508 -20.88 39.15 12.74
C GLU A 508 -21.31 37.91 11.95
N TYR A 509 -20.39 37.21 11.26
CA TYR A 509 -20.73 36.02 10.47
C TYR A 509 -21.12 34.83 11.34
N LEU A 510 -20.55 34.69 12.54
CA LEU A 510 -21.00 33.68 13.51
C LEU A 510 -22.45 33.93 13.97
N LEU A 511 -22.84 35.20 14.13
CA LEU A 511 -24.21 35.59 14.47
C LEU A 511 -25.16 35.37 13.29
N TYR A 512 -24.75 35.70 12.06
CA TYR A 512 -25.53 35.38 10.86
C TYR A 512 -25.69 33.87 10.68
N ALA A 513 -24.66 33.06 10.94
CA ALA A 513 -24.76 31.59 10.93
C ALA A 513 -25.86 31.09 11.88
N ALA A 514 -25.91 31.63 13.11
CA ALA A 514 -26.94 31.29 14.10
C ALA A 514 -28.33 31.78 13.69
N GLN A 515 -28.44 33.02 13.22
CA GLN A 515 -29.67 33.62 12.73
C GLN A 515 -30.27 32.80 11.58
N GLN A 516 -29.50 32.50 10.55
CA GLN A 516 -29.99 31.80 9.35
C GLN A 516 -30.31 30.33 9.64
N HIS A 517 -29.53 29.67 10.51
CA HIS A 517 -29.84 28.33 11.00
C HIS A 517 -31.23 28.28 11.67
N GLN A 518 -31.51 29.24 12.56
CA GLN A 518 -32.80 29.35 13.24
C GLN A 518 -33.93 29.75 12.29
N GLN A 519 -33.75 30.79 11.45
CA GLN A 519 -34.77 31.32 10.56
C GLN A 519 -35.25 30.29 9.53
N HIS A 520 -34.34 29.50 8.96
CA HIS A 520 -34.68 28.43 8.01
C HIS A 520 -35.02 27.09 8.68
N ASN A 521 -35.04 27.03 10.02
CA ASN A 521 -35.24 25.81 10.81
C ASN A 521 -34.42 24.61 10.28
N LEU A 522 -33.15 24.86 10.00
CA LEU A 522 -32.28 23.86 9.43
C LEU A 522 -31.91 22.86 10.53
N GLY A 523 -32.40 21.62 10.42
CA GLY A 523 -31.91 20.52 11.24
C GLY A 523 -30.42 20.25 10.99
N PRO A 524 -29.81 19.28 11.70
CA PRO A 524 -28.36 19.12 11.81
C PRO A 524 -27.57 19.31 10.51
N ILE A 525 -26.50 20.07 10.59
CA ILE A 525 -25.63 20.44 9.48
C ILE A 525 -24.38 19.55 9.53
N VAL A 526 -24.00 19.01 8.37
CA VAL A 526 -22.76 18.26 8.15
C VAL A 526 -21.72 19.23 7.61
N ASP A 527 -20.44 19.04 7.92
CA ASP A 527 -19.35 19.91 7.48
C ASP A 527 -18.99 19.71 5.99
N ASN A 528 -18.79 18.45 5.59
CA ASN A 528 -18.48 18.06 4.22
C ASN A 528 -19.77 17.99 3.36
N ILE A 529 -20.24 19.15 2.91
CA ILE A 529 -21.52 19.30 2.22
C ILE A 529 -21.42 19.01 0.72
N ASP A 530 -22.21 18.03 0.29
CA ASP A 530 -22.68 17.93 -1.09
C ASP A 530 -23.40 19.24 -1.48
N GLN A 531 -22.92 19.91 -2.55
CA GLN A 531 -23.37 21.24 -2.99
C GLN A 531 -24.87 21.34 -3.33
N SER A 532 -25.60 20.22 -3.27
CA SER A 532 -27.07 20.15 -3.36
C SER A 532 -27.81 21.01 -2.32
N ASN A 533 -27.25 21.29 -1.13
CA ASN A 533 -27.87 22.20 -0.15
C ASN A 533 -27.03 23.46 0.13
N LYS A 534 -27.20 24.45 -0.75
CA LYS A 534 -26.53 25.76 -0.75
C LYS A 534 -26.69 26.55 0.57
N LEU A 535 -27.83 26.44 1.25
CA LEU A 535 -28.09 27.14 2.52
C LEU A 535 -27.21 26.60 3.66
N LYS A 536 -27.12 25.26 3.78
CA LYS A 536 -26.27 24.63 4.78
C LYS A 536 -24.79 24.91 4.53
N ALA A 537 -24.35 24.90 3.26
CA ALA A 537 -22.98 25.21 2.88
C ALA A 537 -22.56 26.63 3.29
N ALA A 538 -23.43 27.62 3.08
CA ALA A 538 -23.19 28.98 3.54
C ALA A 538 -23.05 29.09 5.07
N ILE A 539 -23.87 28.35 5.84
CA ILE A 539 -23.79 28.35 7.30
C ILE A 539 -22.48 27.73 7.80
N VAL A 540 -21.99 26.66 7.17
CA VAL A 540 -20.66 26.10 7.46
C VAL A 540 -19.57 27.17 7.22
N SER A 541 -19.60 27.84 6.07
CA SER A 541 -18.63 28.89 5.74
C SER A 541 -18.68 30.09 6.69
N MET A 542 -19.87 30.51 7.14
CA MET A 542 -20.04 31.58 8.14
C MET A 542 -19.64 31.16 9.56
N ALA A 543 -19.79 29.89 9.92
CA ALA A 543 -19.35 29.34 11.20
C ALA A 543 -17.82 29.25 11.30
N HIS A 544 -17.13 29.00 10.18
CA HIS A 544 -15.67 28.93 10.08
C HIS A 544 -14.94 30.28 10.16
N THR A 545 -15.64 31.38 10.48
CA THR A 545 -15.06 32.72 10.45
C THR A 545 -13.90 32.93 11.44
N ASP A 546 -12.90 33.69 11.00
CA ASP A 546 -11.69 34.01 11.76
C ASP A 546 -11.83 35.28 12.63
N GLY A 547 -10.83 35.53 13.48
CA GLY A 547 -10.73 36.75 14.31
C GLY A 547 -11.46 36.65 15.66
N ILE A 548 -12.15 35.55 15.94
CA ILE A 548 -12.86 35.33 17.21
C ILE A 548 -11.90 35.26 18.41
N ALA A 549 -10.69 34.72 18.19
CA ALA A 549 -9.64 34.65 19.21
C ALA A 549 -9.01 36.00 19.58
N GLU A 550 -9.15 37.02 18.71
CA GLU A 550 -8.51 38.33 18.85
C GLU A 550 -9.43 39.38 19.48
N LEU A 551 -10.69 39.02 19.78
CA LEU A 551 -11.70 39.92 20.35
C LEU A 551 -11.29 40.44 21.73
N ASN A 552 -11.46 41.74 21.94
CA ASN A 552 -11.22 42.32 23.26
C ASN A 552 -12.28 41.86 24.29
N PRO A 553 -12.01 41.95 25.61
CA PRO A 553 -12.90 41.42 26.64
C PRO A 553 -14.34 41.95 26.60
N THR A 554 -14.55 43.19 26.15
CA THR A 554 -15.87 43.81 26.02
C THR A 554 -16.62 43.22 24.83
N GLU A 555 -15.97 43.10 23.68
CA GLU A 555 -16.56 42.51 22.47
C GLU A 555 -16.87 41.03 22.63
N ARG A 556 -15.96 40.28 23.28
CA ARG A 556 -16.17 38.87 23.65
C ARG A 556 -17.42 38.70 24.51
N LYS A 557 -17.62 39.60 25.48
CA LYS A 557 -18.78 39.58 26.40
C LYS A 557 -20.09 39.91 25.70
N ASP A 558 -20.08 40.90 24.80
CA ASP A 558 -21.23 41.26 23.97
C ASP A 558 -21.64 40.11 23.03
N LEU A 559 -20.66 39.54 22.29
CA LEU A 559 -20.89 38.39 21.43
C LEU A 559 -21.45 37.17 22.19
N LEU A 560 -20.92 36.88 23.38
CA LEU A 560 -21.44 35.81 24.25
C LEU A 560 -22.90 36.06 24.67
N LEU A 561 -23.25 37.30 25.02
CA LEU A 561 -24.60 37.67 25.42
C LEU A 561 -25.60 37.55 24.26
N GLN A 562 -25.17 37.90 23.03
CA GLN A 562 -25.97 37.71 21.82
C GLN A 562 -26.11 36.22 21.46
N LEU A 563 -25.04 35.42 21.57
CA LEU A 563 -25.10 33.97 21.33
C LEU A 563 -26.07 33.26 22.28
N LYS A 564 -26.17 33.69 23.54
CA LYS A 564 -27.16 33.16 24.52
C LYS A 564 -28.63 33.42 24.16
N THR A 565 -28.93 34.26 23.17
CA THR A 565 -30.31 34.47 22.71
C THR A 565 -30.81 33.38 21.74
N TYR A 566 -29.90 32.59 21.16
CA TYR A 566 -30.22 31.53 20.21
C TYR A 566 -30.57 30.21 20.93
N PRO A 567 -31.46 29.38 20.38
CA PRO A 567 -31.85 28.12 21.01
C PRO A 567 -30.71 27.10 21.01
N GLU A 568 -30.71 26.20 21.99
CA GLU A 568 -29.71 25.12 22.13
C GLU A 568 -29.53 24.32 20.84
N THR A 569 -30.60 24.06 20.08
CA THR A 569 -30.55 23.34 18.80
C THR A 569 -29.69 24.03 17.73
N THR A 570 -29.57 25.35 17.78
CA THR A 570 -28.71 26.14 16.87
C THR A 570 -27.27 26.14 17.35
N LEU A 571 -27.05 26.43 18.64
CA LEU A 571 -25.71 26.44 19.23
C LEU A 571 -25.03 25.05 19.15
N THR A 572 -25.77 23.96 19.37
CA THR A 572 -25.25 22.59 19.26
C THR A 572 -24.97 22.13 17.82
N ALA A 573 -25.62 22.74 16.82
CA ALA A 573 -25.31 22.50 15.41
C ALA A 573 -24.07 23.28 14.95
N LEU A 574 -23.88 24.51 15.45
CA LEU A 574 -22.71 25.34 15.14
C LEU A 574 -21.44 24.95 15.91
N LEU A 575 -21.58 24.40 17.13
CA LEU A 575 -20.45 23.97 17.98
C LEU A 575 -19.35 23.21 17.22
N PRO A 576 -19.64 22.12 16.48
CA PRO A 576 -18.59 21.41 15.74
C PRO A 576 -18.05 22.21 14.54
N LEU A 577 -18.85 23.09 13.92
CA LEU A 577 -18.54 23.81 12.67
C LEU A 577 -17.79 25.14 12.88
N ALA A 578 -17.60 25.59 14.12
CA ALA A 578 -17.02 26.89 14.42
C ALA A 578 -15.70 26.76 15.21
N PRO A 579 -14.59 26.32 14.59
CA PRO A 579 -13.36 25.92 15.29
C PRO A 579 -12.77 27.01 16.19
N GLN A 580 -12.83 28.28 15.78
CA GLN A 580 -12.38 29.42 16.59
C GLN A 580 -13.36 29.81 17.71
N ALA A 581 -14.66 29.52 17.55
CA ALA A 581 -15.72 29.96 18.47
C ALA A 581 -16.20 28.87 19.45
N GLN A 582 -15.73 27.62 19.32
CA GLN A 582 -16.14 26.48 20.16
C GLN A 582 -16.21 26.78 21.67
N ASN A 583 -15.20 27.47 22.22
CA ASN A 583 -15.18 27.81 23.64
C ASN A 583 -16.31 28.81 24.02
N LEU A 584 -16.60 29.79 23.15
CA LEU A 584 -17.70 30.74 23.34
C LEU A 584 -19.07 30.07 23.19
N ILE A 585 -19.21 29.13 22.25
CA ILE A 585 -20.45 28.37 22.07
C ILE A 585 -20.68 27.45 23.29
N ILE A 586 -19.63 26.84 23.83
CA ILE A 586 -19.69 26.08 25.10
C ILE A 586 -20.10 26.98 26.28
N GLU A 587 -19.57 28.20 26.37
CA GLU A 587 -20.00 29.18 27.39
C GLU A 587 -21.44 29.67 27.20
N ALA A 588 -21.91 29.80 25.95
CA ALA A 588 -23.28 30.16 25.62
C ALA A 588 -24.28 29.04 25.92
N LEU A 589 -23.86 27.78 25.72
CA LEU A 589 -24.60 26.56 26.08
C LEU A 589 -24.61 26.26 27.59
N GLU A 590 -23.77 26.95 28.37
CA GLU A 590 -23.54 26.67 29.80
C GLU A 590 -22.96 25.26 30.04
N TRP A 591 -22.07 24.83 29.13
CA TRP A 591 -21.40 23.52 29.14
C TRP A 591 -19.92 23.62 29.56
N GLN A 592 -19.54 24.57 30.43
CA GLN A 592 -18.12 24.83 30.77
C GLN A 592 -17.38 23.58 31.29
N GLU A 593 -18.09 22.68 31.98
CA GLU A 593 -17.59 21.37 32.43
C GLU A 593 -17.11 20.46 31.28
N ALA A 594 -17.56 20.70 30.04
CA ALA A 594 -17.20 19.94 28.85
C ALA A 594 -15.91 20.43 28.13
N LEU A 595 -15.28 21.51 28.59
CA LEU A 595 -14.03 22.02 28.00
C LEU A 595 -12.88 20.98 27.97
N PRO A 596 -12.63 20.16 29.01
CA PRO A 596 -11.60 19.11 28.97
C PRO A 596 -11.86 18.06 27.88
N LEU A 597 -13.13 17.77 27.57
CA LEU A 597 -13.51 16.85 26.49
C LEU A 597 -13.27 17.48 25.10
N LEU A 598 -13.46 18.79 24.94
CA LEU A 598 -13.08 19.47 23.70
C LEU A 598 -11.56 19.39 23.46
N GLU A 599 -10.78 19.63 24.52
CA GLU A 599 -9.32 19.61 24.47
C GLU A 599 -8.79 18.19 24.20
N LEU A 600 -9.40 17.16 24.80
CA LEU A 600 -9.15 15.75 24.47
C LEU A 600 -9.43 15.46 22.99
N ILE A 601 -10.59 15.86 22.45
CA ILE A 601 -10.91 15.68 21.03
C ILE A 601 -9.86 16.36 20.14
N LYS A 602 -9.50 17.62 20.43
CA LYS A 602 -8.48 18.38 19.68
C LYS A 602 -7.06 17.81 19.80
N ARG A 603 -6.73 17.09 20.88
CA ARG A 603 -5.44 16.42 21.05
C ARG A 603 -5.38 15.09 20.30
N LEU A 604 -6.47 14.31 20.32
CA LEU A 604 -6.55 13.01 19.64
C LEU A 604 -6.62 13.12 18.10
N THR A 605 -7.07 14.27 17.56
CA THR A 605 -6.98 14.58 16.13
C THR A 605 -5.56 14.94 15.69
N ASN A 606 -4.69 15.40 16.60
CA ASN A 606 -3.42 16.04 16.30
C ASN A 606 -2.21 15.07 16.25
N VAL A 607 -2.43 13.81 15.85
CA VAL A 607 -1.36 12.82 15.69
C VAL A 607 -0.71 12.95 14.31
N GLN A 608 0.34 13.78 14.24
CA GLN A 608 1.45 13.74 13.26
C GLN A 608 1.24 14.09 11.77
N TYR A 609 0.10 14.65 11.31
CA TYR A 609 -0.14 14.86 9.85
C TYR A 609 -0.19 16.31 9.31
N THR A 610 0.32 17.32 10.02
CA THR A 610 0.44 18.70 9.47
C THR A 610 1.80 18.97 8.82
N ALA A 611 2.04 18.35 7.66
CA ALA A 611 3.01 18.87 6.69
C ALA A 611 2.29 19.90 5.79
N MET A 612 2.76 21.16 5.86
CA MET A 612 2.26 22.35 5.14
C MET A 612 0.99 23.03 5.68
N ASN A 613 1.21 24.21 6.26
CA ASN A 613 0.39 25.44 6.34
C ASN A 613 -1.07 25.46 6.86
N ASP A 614 -1.79 24.35 7.01
CA ASP A 614 -3.18 24.43 7.47
C ASP A 614 -3.31 24.52 9.00
N ASN A 615 -3.89 25.63 9.48
CA ASN A 615 -4.26 25.84 10.90
C ASN A 615 -5.49 25.02 11.34
N TYR A 616 -5.98 24.13 10.49
CA TYR A 616 -7.17 23.31 10.72
C TYR A 616 -6.77 21.93 11.24
N ALA A 617 -7.29 21.56 12.41
CA ALA A 617 -7.12 20.19 12.91
C ALA A 617 -7.84 19.21 11.97
N THR A 618 -7.11 18.23 11.43
CA THR A 618 -7.68 17.15 10.62
C THR A 618 -8.10 15.98 11.51
N ASP A 619 -9.22 15.30 11.20
CA ASP A 619 -9.64 14.12 11.95
C ASP A 619 -8.61 12.98 11.92
N MET A 620 -8.64 12.10 12.93
CA MET A 620 -7.75 10.95 13.08
C MET A 620 -7.67 10.13 11.77
N PRO A 621 -6.49 10.05 11.11
CA PRO A 621 -6.40 9.44 9.81
C PRO A 621 -6.45 7.90 9.87
N ASN A 622 -6.83 7.29 8.75
CA ASN A 622 -6.60 5.86 8.52
C ASN A 622 -5.13 5.64 8.11
N SER A 623 -4.21 5.91 9.06
CA SER A 623 -2.76 5.84 8.86
C SER A 623 -2.19 4.40 8.97
N LEU A 624 -0.95 4.26 8.52
CA LEU A 624 -0.05 3.11 8.72
C LEU A 624 0.73 3.18 10.04
N ASP A 625 0.77 4.35 10.69
CA ASP A 625 1.34 4.54 12.03
C ASP A 625 0.60 3.68 13.07
N PRO A 626 1.32 2.87 13.88
CA PRO A 626 0.71 2.01 14.90
C PRO A 626 0.15 2.80 16.08
N THR A 627 0.57 4.04 16.32
CA THR A 627 0.05 4.87 17.41
C THR A 627 -1.23 5.59 17.01
N SER A 628 -1.50 5.75 15.71
CA SER A 628 -2.72 6.33 15.16
C SER A 628 -3.95 5.53 15.57
N GLY A 629 -4.65 5.99 16.60
CA GLY A 629 -5.84 5.33 17.14
C GLY A 629 -5.57 4.31 18.24
N GLU A 630 -4.35 4.27 18.79
CA GLU A 630 -4.18 3.86 20.19
C GLU A 630 -4.59 5.03 21.08
N ILE A 631 -5.40 4.79 22.11
CA ILE A 631 -5.87 5.85 23.01
C ILE A 631 -5.79 5.39 24.46
N ASP A 632 -5.44 6.30 25.35
CA ASP A 632 -5.52 6.09 26.80
C ASP A 632 -6.99 6.07 27.25
N ILE A 633 -7.48 4.87 27.58
CA ILE A 633 -8.84 4.65 28.04
C ILE A 633 -9.04 5.17 29.47
N ALA A 634 -8.00 5.15 30.31
CA ALA A 634 -8.08 5.68 31.67
C ALA A 634 -8.24 7.21 31.63
N GLU A 635 -7.49 7.89 30.77
CA GLU A 635 -7.64 9.33 30.53
C GLU A 635 -9.05 9.69 30.01
N ILE A 636 -9.56 8.96 29.00
CA ILE A 636 -10.94 9.18 28.51
C ILE A 636 -11.96 9.01 29.65
N ASN A 637 -11.84 7.95 30.45
CA ASN A 637 -12.77 7.69 31.55
C ASN A 637 -12.73 8.81 32.60
N THR A 638 -11.54 9.23 33.04
CA THR A 638 -11.38 10.34 33.99
C THR A 638 -12.01 11.64 33.48
N ILE A 639 -11.81 11.99 32.21
CA ILE A 639 -12.41 13.19 31.61
C ILE A 639 -13.94 13.06 31.52
N ILE A 640 -14.48 11.89 31.14
CA ILE A 640 -15.93 11.69 31.03
C ILE A 640 -16.63 11.63 32.40
N GLU A 641 -15.94 11.19 33.44
CA GLU A 641 -16.41 11.30 34.83
C GLU A 641 -16.47 12.75 35.30
N GLN A 642 -15.45 13.57 34.99
CA GLN A 642 -15.44 15.01 35.30
C GLN A 642 -16.54 15.80 34.58
N VAL A 643 -16.76 15.51 33.29
CA VAL A 643 -17.74 16.22 32.42
C VAL A 643 -19.18 15.77 32.68
N GLY A 644 -19.37 14.59 33.28
CA GLY A 644 -20.67 13.95 33.40
C GLY A 644 -21.12 13.23 32.13
N ARG A 645 -21.41 11.93 32.27
CA ARG A 645 -21.73 11.01 31.16
C ARG A 645 -22.86 11.49 30.20
N PRO A 646 -23.96 12.13 30.65
CA PRO A 646 -24.99 12.65 29.75
C PRO A 646 -24.51 13.81 28.87
N LEU A 647 -23.77 14.76 29.45
CA LEU A 647 -23.25 15.94 28.76
C LEU A 647 -22.17 15.53 27.75
N ALA A 648 -21.22 14.69 28.17
CA ALA A 648 -20.19 14.13 27.31
C ALA A 648 -20.80 13.42 26.08
N LYS A 649 -21.83 12.59 26.29
CA LYS A 649 -22.53 11.90 25.20
C LYS A 649 -23.27 12.86 24.26
N LYS A 650 -23.88 13.92 24.78
CA LYS A 650 -24.54 14.95 23.98
C LYS A 650 -23.54 15.70 23.10
N MET A 651 -22.42 16.14 23.67
CA MET A 651 -21.35 16.83 22.96
C MET A 651 -20.72 15.96 21.87
N VAL A 652 -20.29 14.73 22.17
CA VAL A 652 -19.74 13.79 21.17
C VAL A 652 -20.74 13.55 20.04
N LYS A 653 -22.04 13.53 20.34
CA LYS A 653 -23.08 13.37 19.32
C LYS A 653 -23.21 14.58 18.39
N CYS A 654 -22.94 15.81 18.85
CA CYS A 654 -22.91 17.00 17.99
C CYS A 654 -21.85 16.83 16.88
N PHE A 655 -20.61 16.52 17.27
CA PHE A 655 -19.48 16.31 16.35
C PHE A 655 -19.76 15.19 15.33
N GLN A 656 -20.19 14.01 15.78
CA GLN A 656 -20.58 12.91 14.88
C GLN A 656 -21.70 13.28 13.91
N THR A 657 -22.70 14.05 14.37
CA THR A 657 -23.83 14.43 13.51
C THR A 657 -23.40 15.44 12.46
N ALA A 658 -22.43 16.31 12.78
CA ALA A 658 -21.78 17.19 11.82
C ALA A 658 -20.71 16.51 10.95
N ARG A 659 -20.32 15.26 11.27
CA ARG A 659 -19.15 14.56 10.72
C ARG A 659 -17.82 15.31 10.89
N VAL A 660 -17.75 16.23 11.86
CA VAL A 660 -16.49 16.84 12.30
C VAL A 660 -15.88 15.88 13.32
N PHE A 661 -14.63 15.49 13.09
CA PHE A 661 -13.91 14.53 13.95
C PHE A 661 -14.63 13.18 14.13
N ASP A 662 -15.35 12.69 13.10
CA ASP A 662 -16.19 11.48 13.18
C ASP A 662 -15.40 10.24 13.62
N HIS A 663 -14.17 10.05 13.13
CA HIS A 663 -13.30 8.96 13.57
C HIS A 663 -12.93 9.11 15.05
N THR A 664 -12.47 10.29 15.46
CA THR A 664 -12.07 10.56 16.86
C THR A 664 -13.26 10.37 17.82
N CYS A 665 -14.43 10.91 17.47
CA CYS A 665 -15.65 10.78 18.25
C CYS A 665 -16.24 9.35 18.23
N LEU A 666 -16.01 8.56 17.17
CA LEU A 666 -16.33 7.12 17.14
C LEU A 666 -15.49 6.34 18.16
N MET A 667 -14.20 6.66 18.28
CA MET A 667 -13.29 5.99 19.24
C MET A 667 -13.70 6.29 20.70
N ILE A 668 -14.01 7.56 21.02
CA ILE A 668 -14.55 7.96 22.32
C ILE A 668 -15.92 7.28 22.57
N SER A 669 -16.79 7.22 21.56
CA SER A 669 -18.08 6.53 21.69
C SER A 669 -17.92 5.02 21.93
N ALA A 670 -16.92 4.40 21.31
CA ALA A 670 -16.62 2.99 21.51
C ALA A 670 -16.11 2.72 22.93
N SER A 671 -15.17 3.53 23.45
CA SER A 671 -14.64 3.38 24.82
C SER A 671 -15.72 3.48 25.91
N GLN A 672 -16.83 4.16 25.62
CA GLN A 672 -17.96 4.29 26.53
C GLN A 672 -19.11 3.29 26.27
N GLY A 673 -18.99 2.43 25.26
CA GLY A 673 -20.06 1.52 24.85
C GLY A 673 -21.30 2.22 24.25
N TRP A 674 -21.14 3.42 23.69
CA TRP A 674 -22.25 4.19 23.11
C TRP A 674 -22.54 3.83 21.64
N GLU A 675 -21.61 3.18 20.93
CA GLU A 675 -21.75 2.83 19.51
C GLU A 675 -22.31 1.41 19.32
N SER A 676 -23.58 1.29 18.97
CA SER A 676 -24.25 -0.01 18.75
C SER A 676 -24.01 -0.63 17.37
N GLN A 677 -23.48 0.13 16.40
CA GLN A 677 -23.29 -0.35 15.02
C GLN A 677 -21.86 -0.84 14.74
N LEU A 678 -21.01 -0.95 15.76
CA LEU A 678 -19.58 -1.20 15.61
C LEU A 678 -19.30 -2.53 14.89
N GLU A 679 -20.01 -3.61 15.23
CA GLU A 679 -19.89 -4.90 14.53
C GLU A 679 -20.35 -4.86 13.07
N LYS A 680 -21.36 -4.04 12.75
CA LYS A 680 -21.82 -3.85 11.36
C LYS A 680 -20.76 -3.12 10.55
N LYS A 681 -20.11 -2.10 11.14
CA LYS A 681 -18.99 -1.36 10.53
C LYS A 681 -17.73 -2.23 10.40
N LEU A 682 -17.48 -3.15 11.36
CA LEU A 682 -16.42 -4.15 11.31
C LEU A 682 -16.59 -5.10 10.11
N LYS A 683 -17.80 -5.65 9.92
CA LYS A 683 -18.11 -6.61 8.84
C LYS A 683 -17.95 -6.04 7.42
N ILE A 684 -18.07 -4.73 7.23
CA ILE A 684 -17.81 -4.05 5.94
C ILE A 684 -16.35 -3.60 5.77
N GLY A 685 -15.46 -3.85 6.74
CA GLY A 685 -14.05 -3.50 6.67
C GLY A 685 -13.75 -2.01 6.88
N SER A 686 -14.53 -1.32 7.72
CA SER A 686 -14.20 0.04 8.16
C SER A 686 -12.98 0.02 9.09
N GLN A 687 -11.90 0.69 8.69
CA GLN A 687 -10.62 0.70 9.41
C GLN A 687 -10.76 1.31 10.81
N ILE A 688 -11.39 2.47 10.93
CA ILE A 688 -11.63 3.08 12.24
C ILE A 688 -12.53 2.21 13.14
N ALA A 689 -13.48 1.46 12.56
CA ALA A 689 -14.31 0.53 13.33
C ALA A 689 -13.51 -0.68 13.83
N ILE A 690 -12.52 -1.16 13.07
CA ILE A 690 -11.57 -2.18 13.52
C ILE A 690 -10.75 -1.66 14.71
N LYS A 691 -10.19 -0.44 14.61
CA LYS A 691 -9.43 0.21 15.69
C LYS A 691 -10.29 0.37 16.97
N ALA A 692 -11.52 0.86 16.80
CA ALA A 692 -12.48 1.10 17.88
C ALA A 692 -13.03 -0.19 18.53
N TYR A 693 -13.10 -1.31 17.79
CA TYR A 693 -13.67 -2.56 18.31
C TYR A 693 -12.84 -3.17 19.45
N GLY A 694 -11.54 -2.94 19.46
CA GLY A 694 -10.68 -3.30 20.59
C GLY A 694 -10.92 -2.46 21.85
N ILE A 695 -11.34 -1.19 21.71
CA ILE A 695 -11.46 -0.21 22.81
C ILE A 695 -12.73 -0.43 23.66
N ALA A 696 -13.78 -1.03 23.11
CA ALA A 696 -15.08 -1.07 23.78
C ALA A 696 -15.03 -1.82 25.13
N PRO A 697 -15.74 -1.37 26.19
CA PRO A 697 -15.67 -1.99 27.51
C PRO A 697 -15.94 -3.50 27.49
N ILE A 698 -15.11 -4.28 28.19
CA ILE A 698 -15.30 -5.73 28.36
C ILE A 698 -16.18 -5.96 29.59
N THR A 699 -17.20 -6.81 29.46
CA THR A 699 -18.22 -7.04 30.50
C THR A 699 -18.41 -8.51 30.85
N ARG A 700 -18.11 -9.44 29.94
CA ARG A 700 -18.22 -10.90 30.14
C ARG A 700 -16.87 -11.59 30.40
N GLY A 701 -15.81 -10.83 30.67
CA GLY A 701 -14.48 -11.38 30.95
C GLY A 701 -13.85 -12.11 29.75
N LYS A 702 -13.11 -13.20 30.01
CA LYS A 702 -12.28 -13.91 29.02
C LYS A 702 -13.04 -14.41 27.77
N GLU A 703 -14.28 -14.88 27.92
CA GLU A 703 -15.10 -15.35 26.79
C GLU A 703 -15.34 -14.23 25.75
N GLU A 704 -15.58 -13.00 26.21
CA GLU A 704 -15.77 -11.85 25.33
C GLU A 704 -14.45 -11.37 24.70
N ILE A 705 -13.32 -11.50 25.41
CA ILE A 705 -12.00 -11.21 24.84
C ILE A 705 -11.73 -12.16 23.66
N LEU A 706 -12.02 -13.45 23.83
CA LEU A 706 -11.88 -14.46 22.78
C LEU A 706 -12.84 -14.21 21.60
N GLU A 707 -14.12 -13.90 21.87
CA GLU A 707 -15.08 -13.53 20.82
C GLU A 707 -14.57 -12.33 19.98
N ARG A 708 -14.02 -11.32 20.66
CA ARG A 708 -13.50 -10.11 20.00
C ARG A 708 -12.23 -10.37 19.20
N TYR A 709 -11.29 -11.14 19.76
CA TYR A 709 -10.09 -11.59 19.06
C TYR A 709 -10.45 -12.33 17.78
N LEU A 710 -11.37 -13.31 17.86
CA LEU A 710 -11.81 -14.08 16.69
C LEU A 710 -12.46 -13.18 15.61
N LYS A 711 -13.32 -12.22 15.98
CA LYS A 711 -13.91 -11.26 15.03
C LYS A 711 -12.87 -10.32 14.40
N LEU A 712 -11.82 -9.93 15.12
CA LEU A 712 -10.68 -9.19 14.54
C LEU A 712 -9.89 -10.09 13.56
N GLN A 713 -9.64 -11.35 13.90
CA GLN A 713 -9.00 -12.31 12.99
C GLN A 713 -9.86 -12.61 11.74
N GLU A 714 -11.19 -12.58 11.83
CA GLU A 714 -12.08 -12.61 10.66
C GLU A 714 -11.98 -11.34 9.81
N ALA A 715 -11.99 -10.16 10.44
CA ALA A 715 -11.79 -8.90 9.74
C ALA A 715 -10.42 -8.83 9.03
N ALA A 716 -9.37 -9.42 9.60
CA ALA A 716 -8.05 -9.53 8.98
C ALA A 716 -8.11 -10.32 7.64
N LYS A 717 -8.92 -11.38 7.57
CA LYS A 717 -9.11 -12.19 6.34
C LYS A 717 -9.75 -11.37 5.20
N LEU A 718 -10.62 -10.40 5.51
CA LEU A 718 -11.21 -9.50 4.50
C LEU A 718 -10.15 -8.69 3.76
N GLY A 719 -9.06 -8.30 4.45
CA GLY A 719 -7.95 -7.53 3.89
C GLY A 719 -7.32 -8.16 2.64
N LYS A 720 -7.36 -9.49 2.51
CA LYS A 720 -6.85 -10.22 1.34
C LYS A 720 -7.57 -9.87 0.04
N LYS A 721 -8.83 -9.42 0.10
CA LYS A 721 -9.64 -9.03 -1.07
C LYS A 721 -9.33 -7.63 -1.60
N TYR A 722 -8.68 -6.77 -0.81
CA TYR A 722 -8.38 -5.40 -1.22
C TYR A 722 -7.09 -5.29 -2.04
N GLY A 723 -7.02 -4.22 -2.85
CA GLY A 723 -5.80 -3.83 -3.56
C GLY A 723 -4.65 -3.43 -2.63
N PRO A 724 -3.40 -3.31 -3.13
CA PRO A 724 -2.20 -3.23 -2.31
C PRO A 724 -2.24 -2.15 -1.21
N GLN A 725 -2.51 -0.89 -1.56
CA GLN A 725 -2.51 0.23 -0.62
C GLN A 725 -3.58 0.10 0.48
N ARG A 726 -4.80 -0.35 0.12
CA ARG A 726 -5.87 -0.61 1.08
C ARG A 726 -5.57 -1.82 1.97
N ARG A 727 -4.83 -2.82 1.47
CA ARG A 727 -4.44 -4.00 2.24
C ARG A 727 -3.46 -3.65 3.37
N VAL A 728 -2.46 -2.81 3.12
CA VAL A 728 -1.49 -2.39 4.15
C VAL A 728 -2.18 -1.58 5.25
N SER A 729 -2.98 -0.57 4.87
CA SER A 729 -3.75 0.23 5.85
C SER A 729 -4.84 -0.56 6.58
N HIS A 730 -5.38 -1.62 5.97
CA HIS A 730 -6.27 -2.57 6.66
C HIS A 730 -5.50 -3.45 7.67
N LYS A 731 -4.28 -3.90 7.34
CA LYS A 731 -3.41 -4.63 8.28
C LYS A 731 -3.08 -3.76 9.50
N ALA A 732 -2.64 -2.51 9.28
CA ALA A 732 -2.35 -1.56 10.35
C ALA A 732 -3.58 -1.31 11.25
N ALA A 733 -4.78 -1.17 10.69
CA ALA A 733 -6.00 -1.04 11.50
C ALA A 733 -6.29 -2.28 12.37
N ILE A 734 -5.99 -3.49 11.89
CA ILE A 734 -6.11 -4.75 12.65
C ILE A 734 -5.09 -4.80 13.80
N GLU A 735 -3.83 -4.42 13.53
CA GLU A 735 -2.77 -4.34 14.54
C GLU A 735 -3.15 -3.38 15.68
N VAL A 736 -3.63 -2.17 15.34
CA VAL A 736 -4.14 -1.20 16.31
C VAL A 736 -5.38 -1.73 17.05
N GLY A 737 -6.31 -2.41 16.35
CA GLY A 737 -7.48 -3.02 16.97
C GLY A 737 -7.14 -4.11 17.98
N LEU A 738 -6.10 -4.92 17.71
CA LEU A 738 -5.56 -5.91 18.64
C LEU A 738 -4.81 -5.26 19.80
N SER A 739 -4.05 -4.18 19.57
CA SER A 739 -3.37 -3.41 20.63
C SER A 739 -4.37 -2.80 21.59
N ASN A 740 -5.43 -2.17 21.06
CA ASN A 740 -6.52 -1.65 21.86
C ASN A 740 -7.25 -2.76 22.64
N LEU A 741 -7.48 -3.93 22.04
CA LEU A 741 -8.08 -5.07 22.75
C LEU A 741 -7.19 -5.57 23.88
N ALA A 742 -5.87 -5.67 23.66
CA ALA A 742 -4.90 -6.09 24.66
C ALA A 742 -4.90 -5.14 25.87
N LYS A 743 -4.79 -3.83 25.63
CA LYS A 743 -4.84 -2.77 26.65
C LYS A 743 -6.16 -2.79 27.42
N THR A 744 -7.30 -2.87 26.72
CA THR A 744 -8.64 -2.89 27.34
C THR A 744 -8.86 -4.14 28.20
N ALA A 745 -8.25 -5.27 27.82
CA ALA A 745 -8.31 -6.53 28.55
C ALA A 745 -7.23 -6.68 29.64
N GLY A 746 -6.32 -5.71 29.80
CA GLY A 746 -5.27 -5.71 30.82
C GLY A 746 -4.02 -6.54 30.48
N TYR A 747 -3.81 -6.91 29.20
CA TYR A 747 -2.56 -7.51 28.76
C TYR A 747 -1.51 -6.40 28.46
N PRO A 748 -0.22 -6.62 28.78
CA PRO A 748 0.81 -5.61 28.57
C PRO A 748 1.14 -5.36 27.09
N GLU A 749 1.05 -6.37 26.22
CA GLU A 749 1.26 -6.25 24.78
C GLU A 749 0.28 -7.14 24.00
N VAL A 750 0.12 -6.86 22.69
CA VAL A 750 -0.67 -7.68 21.74
C VAL A 750 -0.28 -9.15 21.80
N ASN A 751 1.03 -9.43 21.86
CA ASN A 751 1.54 -10.79 21.89
C ASN A 751 0.87 -11.60 23.02
N PHE A 752 0.87 -11.11 24.26
CA PHE A 752 0.26 -11.82 25.41
C PHE A 752 -1.22 -12.12 25.21
N LEU A 753 -1.97 -11.18 24.61
CA LEU A 753 -3.35 -11.41 24.20
C LEU A 753 -3.43 -12.55 23.19
N GLU A 754 -2.67 -12.49 22.08
CA GLU A 754 -2.69 -13.56 21.07
C GLU A 754 -2.32 -14.93 21.69
N TRP A 755 -1.33 -14.97 22.58
CA TRP A 755 -0.91 -16.17 23.29
C TRP A 755 -2.00 -16.77 24.19
N ASP A 756 -2.65 -15.98 25.06
CA ASP A 756 -3.76 -16.48 25.89
C ASP A 756 -4.97 -16.87 25.04
N MET A 757 -5.25 -16.15 23.94
CA MET A 757 -6.34 -16.49 23.03
C MET A 757 -6.08 -17.79 22.25
N GLU A 758 -4.89 -18.00 21.70
CA GLU A 758 -4.51 -19.24 21.02
C GLU A 758 -4.46 -20.42 22.01
N THR A 759 -4.10 -20.18 23.28
CA THR A 759 -4.20 -21.16 24.38
C THR A 759 -5.65 -21.52 24.68
N GLN A 760 -6.55 -20.54 24.76
CA GLN A 760 -7.97 -20.80 24.95
C GLN A 760 -8.62 -21.48 23.75
N ILE A 761 -8.20 -21.17 22.52
CA ILE A 761 -8.63 -21.90 21.31
C ILE A 761 -8.18 -23.37 21.41
N SER A 762 -6.90 -23.61 21.74
CA SER A 762 -6.36 -24.97 21.91
C SER A 762 -7.12 -25.77 22.99
N ASN A 763 -7.37 -25.17 24.16
CA ASN A 763 -8.00 -25.84 25.29
C ASN A 763 -9.52 -26.04 25.08
N ASN A 764 -10.21 -25.12 24.40
CA ASN A 764 -11.61 -25.31 24.02
C ASN A 764 -11.78 -26.35 22.89
N GLU A 765 -10.72 -26.62 22.11
CA GLU A 765 -10.73 -27.65 21.06
C GLU A 765 -10.60 -29.10 21.58
N ASP A 766 -10.36 -29.33 22.88
CA ASP A 766 -10.24 -30.68 23.48
C ASP A 766 -11.52 -31.55 23.35
N GLN A 767 -12.64 -30.98 22.90
CA GLN A 767 -13.83 -31.76 22.51
C GLN A 767 -13.73 -32.40 21.11
N HIS A 768 -12.73 -32.05 20.28
CA HIS A 768 -12.56 -32.57 18.93
C HIS A 768 -11.18 -33.18 18.72
N SER A 769 -11.05 -34.42 19.21
CA SER A 769 -9.98 -35.40 19.00
C SER A 769 -8.99 -35.06 17.87
N HIS A 770 -7.69 -35.07 18.20
CA HIS A 770 -6.58 -35.06 17.23
C HIS A 770 -6.54 -36.31 16.34
N ASN A 771 -7.40 -37.30 16.66
CA ASN A 771 -7.54 -38.60 16.03
C ASN A 771 -8.95 -38.76 15.44
N TRP A 772 -9.06 -38.81 14.11
CA TRP A 772 -10.33 -39.05 13.40
C TRP A 772 -10.35 -40.43 12.76
N GLN A 773 -11.50 -41.11 12.80
CA GLN A 773 -11.67 -42.39 12.15
C GLN A 773 -12.56 -42.28 10.89
N ILE A 774 -12.12 -42.90 9.80
CA ILE A 774 -12.81 -42.98 8.51
C ILE A 774 -12.78 -44.44 8.07
N GLY A 775 -13.80 -45.22 8.44
CA GLY A 775 -13.78 -46.68 8.31
C GLY A 775 -12.65 -47.29 9.14
N ASP A 776 -11.80 -48.08 8.50
CA ASP A 776 -10.62 -48.69 9.14
C ASP A 776 -9.43 -47.71 9.31
N TYR A 777 -9.51 -46.51 8.72
CA TYR A 777 -8.41 -45.56 8.70
C TYR A 777 -8.48 -44.59 9.89
N LEU A 778 -7.35 -44.43 10.59
CA LEU A 778 -7.15 -43.46 11.64
C LEU A 778 -6.28 -42.30 11.10
N LEU A 779 -6.74 -41.06 11.27
CA LEU A 779 -6.05 -39.84 10.89
C LEU A 779 -5.58 -39.15 12.17
N GLU A 780 -4.28 -38.96 12.35
CA GLU A 780 -3.68 -38.33 13.54
C GLU A 780 -2.86 -37.11 13.15
N ILE A 781 -2.91 -36.01 13.92
CA ILE A 781 -1.94 -34.91 13.74
C ILE A 781 -0.68 -35.20 14.55
N GLN A 782 0.47 -35.19 13.87
CA GLN A 782 1.79 -35.29 14.50
C GLN A 782 2.63 -34.05 14.18
N VAL A 783 3.16 -33.39 15.21
CA VAL A 783 4.15 -32.31 15.09
C VAL A 783 5.54 -32.92 15.03
N LYS A 784 6.32 -32.56 14.01
CA LYS A 784 7.61 -33.19 13.74
C LYS A 784 8.54 -32.21 13.03
N ASP A 785 9.79 -32.09 13.49
CA ASP A 785 10.73 -31.02 13.11
C ASP A 785 10.09 -29.62 13.21
N LEU A 786 9.20 -29.46 14.20
CA LEU A 786 8.40 -28.25 14.42
C LEU A 786 7.44 -27.94 13.25
N ILE A 787 7.04 -28.94 12.46
CA ILE A 787 6.07 -28.87 11.36
C ILE A 787 4.92 -29.86 11.65
N PRO A 788 3.66 -29.41 11.70
CA PRO A 788 2.53 -30.30 11.91
C PRO A 788 2.17 -30.99 10.59
N THR A 789 1.93 -32.28 10.68
CA THR A 789 1.65 -33.17 9.55
C THR A 789 0.48 -34.08 9.87
N LEU A 790 -0.39 -34.33 8.88
CA LEU A 790 -1.47 -35.30 9.03
C LEU A 790 -0.91 -36.69 8.72
N ASN A 791 -0.85 -37.52 9.75
CA ASN A 791 -0.56 -38.95 9.64
C ASN A 791 -1.86 -39.72 9.34
N VAL A 792 -1.74 -40.83 8.61
CA VAL A 792 -2.87 -41.71 8.27
C VAL A 792 -2.43 -43.16 8.43
N THR A 793 -3.11 -43.92 9.28
CA THR A 793 -2.84 -45.35 9.54
C THR A 793 -4.08 -46.20 9.26
N ARG A 794 -3.90 -47.50 9.00
CA ARG A 794 -4.96 -48.51 8.94
C ARG A 794 -4.45 -49.75 9.67
N GLY A 795 -5.00 -50.07 10.83
CA GLY A 795 -4.35 -51.01 11.76
C GLY A 795 -2.94 -50.52 12.11
N SER A 796 -1.92 -51.35 11.91
CA SER A 796 -0.51 -50.97 12.09
C SER A 796 0.09 -50.18 10.92
N ARG A 797 -0.51 -50.21 9.72
CA ARG A 797 0.13 -49.73 8.49
C ARG A 797 -0.06 -48.22 8.27
N GLN A 798 1.04 -47.47 8.18
CA GLN A 798 1.07 -46.03 7.91
C GLN A 798 1.09 -45.70 6.41
N TYR A 799 0.35 -44.67 5.98
CA TYR A 799 0.21 -44.23 4.59
C TYR A 799 0.89 -42.87 4.35
N LYS A 800 1.97 -42.87 3.55
CA LYS A 800 2.66 -41.64 3.10
C LYS A 800 1.80 -40.76 2.19
N THR A 801 1.02 -41.38 1.31
CA THR A 801 0.15 -40.69 0.35
C THR A 801 -1.29 -40.99 0.72
N ILE A 802 -2.00 -39.97 1.20
CA ILE A 802 -3.37 -40.07 1.71
C ILE A 802 -4.28 -40.65 0.60
N PRO A 803 -4.94 -41.81 0.82
CA PRO A 803 -5.85 -42.46 -0.13
C PRO A 803 -6.92 -41.54 -0.72
N LYS A 804 -7.35 -41.80 -1.95
CA LYS A 804 -8.37 -40.99 -2.65
C LYS A 804 -9.70 -40.96 -1.90
N GLU A 805 -10.16 -42.12 -1.44
CA GLU A 805 -11.37 -42.30 -0.62
C GLU A 805 -11.36 -41.40 0.63
N ILE A 806 -10.20 -41.28 1.29
CA ILE A 806 -10.02 -40.39 2.45
C ILE A 806 -10.03 -38.92 2.00
N ARG A 807 -9.35 -38.56 0.91
CA ARG A 807 -9.31 -37.18 0.42
C ARG A 807 -10.67 -36.59 0.07
N GLU A 808 -11.59 -37.45 -0.36
CA GLU A 808 -12.96 -37.08 -0.75
C GLU A 808 -13.92 -37.08 0.47
N HIS A 809 -13.50 -37.63 1.61
CA HIS A 809 -14.32 -37.68 2.83
C HIS A 809 -14.35 -36.31 3.57
N PRO A 810 -15.51 -35.84 4.08
CA PRO A 810 -15.62 -34.56 4.79
C PRO A 810 -14.66 -34.42 5.98
N THR A 811 -14.49 -35.49 6.78
CA THR A 811 -13.59 -35.52 7.94
C THR A 811 -12.13 -35.25 7.58
N TYR A 812 -11.68 -35.63 6.38
CA TYR A 812 -10.32 -35.28 5.94
C TYR A 812 -10.16 -33.78 5.68
N GLN A 813 -11.19 -33.09 5.18
CA GLN A 813 -11.12 -31.64 5.01
C GLN A 813 -11.04 -30.94 6.37
N ILE A 814 -11.74 -31.45 7.40
CA ILE A 814 -11.63 -30.98 8.79
C ILE A 814 -10.20 -31.21 9.33
N ALA A 815 -9.67 -32.42 9.19
CA ALA A 815 -8.32 -32.77 9.67
C ALA A 815 -7.21 -31.97 8.95
N LYS A 816 -7.33 -31.81 7.63
CA LYS A 816 -6.44 -30.98 6.81
C LYS A 816 -6.52 -29.50 7.20
N GLU A 817 -7.70 -29.01 7.53
CA GLU A 817 -7.90 -27.65 8.00
C GLU A 817 -7.29 -27.43 9.40
N LYS A 818 -7.44 -28.38 10.34
CA LYS A 818 -6.71 -28.34 11.62
C LYS A 818 -5.19 -28.28 11.42
N VAL A 819 -4.63 -29.09 10.51
CA VAL A 819 -3.18 -28.99 10.16
C VAL A 819 -2.84 -27.64 9.52
N ARG A 820 -3.72 -27.05 8.70
CA ARG A 820 -3.52 -25.69 8.15
C ARG A 820 -3.48 -24.65 9.28
N VAL A 821 -4.40 -24.71 10.23
CA VAL A 821 -4.47 -23.82 11.40
C VAL A 821 -3.20 -23.93 12.24
N GLN A 822 -2.76 -25.14 12.60
CA GLN A 822 -1.52 -25.35 13.36
C GLN A 822 -0.27 -24.86 12.61
N ARG A 823 -0.21 -24.99 11.26
CA ARG A 823 0.88 -24.38 10.46
C ARG A 823 0.86 -22.87 10.53
N GLU A 824 -0.32 -22.26 10.51
CA GLU A 824 -0.47 -20.82 10.61
C GLU A 824 -0.12 -20.31 12.02
N GLN A 825 -0.48 -21.04 13.08
CA GLN A 825 -0.03 -20.78 14.46
C GLN A 825 1.50 -20.85 14.56
N ILE A 826 2.13 -21.96 14.15
CA ILE A 826 3.58 -22.14 14.15
C ILE A 826 4.31 -21.06 13.35
N SER A 827 3.73 -20.66 12.21
CA SER A 827 4.25 -19.58 11.38
C SER A 827 4.18 -18.22 12.09
N ARG A 828 3.08 -17.89 12.79
CA ARG A 828 2.96 -16.66 13.60
C ARG A 828 3.99 -16.65 14.74
N LEU A 829 4.03 -17.72 15.54
CA LEU A 829 4.92 -17.81 16.70
C LEU A 829 6.40 -17.69 16.30
N ARG A 830 6.82 -18.31 15.19
CA ARG A 830 8.20 -18.20 14.69
C ARG A 830 8.50 -16.84 14.07
N ASN A 831 7.74 -16.47 13.03
CA ASN A 831 8.13 -15.39 12.12
C ASN A 831 7.84 -13.99 12.67
N HIS A 832 7.04 -13.89 13.74
CA HIS A 832 6.76 -12.62 14.43
C HIS A 832 7.32 -12.65 15.85
N TYR A 833 6.83 -13.54 16.70
CA TYR A 833 7.14 -13.49 18.14
C TYR A 833 8.59 -13.87 18.47
N LEU A 834 9.10 -15.01 17.98
CA LEU A 834 10.49 -15.41 18.26
C LEU A 834 11.52 -14.48 17.58
N GLU A 835 11.24 -13.99 16.37
CA GLU A 835 12.07 -12.98 15.70
C GLU A 835 12.12 -11.67 16.51
N GLN A 836 10.99 -11.22 17.08
CA GLN A 836 10.95 -10.06 17.99
C GLN A 836 11.70 -10.31 19.31
N LEU A 837 11.55 -11.49 19.93
CA LEU A 837 12.27 -11.81 21.17
C LEU A 837 13.79 -11.83 20.97
N ILE A 838 14.28 -12.41 19.86
CA ILE A 838 15.71 -12.36 19.52
C ILE A 838 16.17 -10.92 19.22
N GLY A 839 15.42 -10.19 18.40
CA GLY A 839 15.82 -8.84 17.98
C GLY A 839 15.77 -7.77 19.08
N SER A 840 15.01 -8.01 20.15
CA SER A 840 14.89 -7.10 21.30
C SER A 840 15.60 -7.58 22.57
N GLU A 841 15.93 -8.86 22.67
CA GLU A 841 16.38 -9.52 23.91
C GLU A 841 15.46 -9.25 25.13
N ARG A 842 14.14 -9.09 24.90
CA ARG A 842 13.19 -8.84 25.99
C ARG A 842 13.29 -9.92 27.07
N LEU A 843 13.41 -9.48 28.32
CA LEU A 843 13.33 -10.34 29.50
C LEU A 843 11.89 -10.86 29.68
N LEU A 844 11.79 -12.17 29.82
CA LEU A 844 10.59 -12.94 30.16
C LEU A 844 10.69 -13.33 31.64
N ASP A 845 9.68 -13.01 32.44
CA ASP A 845 9.59 -13.50 33.82
C ASP A 845 9.41 -15.05 33.83
N PRO A 846 9.90 -15.79 34.85
CA PRO A 846 9.67 -17.23 34.94
C PRO A 846 8.18 -17.62 34.89
N ASN A 847 7.27 -16.80 35.42
CA ASN A 847 5.84 -17.03 35.32
C ASN A 847 5.31 -16.80 33.89
N GLU A 848 5.84 -15.81 33.17
CA GLU A 848 5.52 -15.57 31.77
C GLU A 848 5.97 -16.76 30.91
N LEU A 849 7.23 -17.19 31.04
CA LEU A 849 7.75 -18.35 30.31
C LEU A 849 6.96 -19.62 30.67
N SER A 850 6.57 -19.82 31.93
CA SER A 850 5.77 -20.99 32.32
C SER A 850 4.37 -21.00 31.73
N GLN A 851 3.76 -19.84 31.43
CA GLN A 851 2.50 -19.73 30.69
C GLN A 851 2.68 -20.01 29.19
N ILE A 852 3.71 -19.41 28.58
CA ILE A 852 4.07 -19.60 27.17
C ILE A 852 4.23 -21.09 26.83
N ILE A 853 4.94 -21.86 27.67
CA ILE A 853 5.18 -23.30 27.43
C ILE A 853 3.99 -24.22 27.72
N GLN A 854 2.84 -23.68 28.19
CA GLN A 854 1.62 -24.48 28.31
C GLN A 854 1.08 -24.88 26.92
N LEU A 855 1.33 -24.04 25.90
CA LEU A 855 1.10 -24.42 24.51
C LEU A 855 2.13 -25.48 24.09
N PRO A 856 1.73 -26.71 23.71
CA PRO A 856 2.67 -27.78 23.37
C PRO A 856 3.58 -27.41 22.20
N ILE A 857 3.03 -26.70 21.22
CA ILE A 857 3.77 -26.17 20.07
C ILE A 857 4.86 -25.19 20.52
N ALA A 858 4.52 -24.26 21.41
CA ALA A 858 5.45 -23.24 21.89
C ALA A 858 6.60 -23.84 22.68
N ARG A 859 6.29 -24.77 23.59
CA ARG A 859 7.28 -25.55 24.33
C ARG A 859 8.34 -26.14 23.40
N SER A 860 7.93 -26.86 22.36
CA SER A 860 8.88 -27.44 21.40
C SER A 860 9.67 -26.41 20.59
N LEU A 861 9.12 -25.22 20.34
CA LEU A 861 9.89 -24.14 19.71
C LEU A 861 10.99 -23.63 20.66
N PHE A 862 10.65 -23.39 21.94
CA PHE A 862 11.61 -22.89 22.94
C PHE A 862 12.71 -23.91 23.29
N GLU A 863 12.41 -25.21 23.32
CA GLU A 863 13.39 -26.29 23.54
C GLU A 863 14.55 -26.31 22.51
N GLY A 864 14.39 -25.66 21.35
CA GLY A 864 15.44 -25.49 20.32
C GLY A 864 16.25 -24.19 20.41
N LEU A 865 16.02 -23.34 21.42
CA LEU A 865 16.64 -22.02 21.55
C LEU A 865 17.66 -21.94 22.69
N ILE A 866 18.68 -21.12 22.48
CA ILE A 866 19.57 -20.65 23.55
C ILE A 866 18.84 -19.52 24.27
N LEU A 867 18.54 -19.71 25.55
CA LEU A 867 18.10 -18.66 26.44
C LEU A 867 19.26 -18.20 27.33
N GLY A 868 19.13 -17.02 27.90
CA GLY A 868 20.10 -16.47 28.83
C GLY A 868 19.44 -15.69 29.94
N THR A 869 20.02 -15.77 31.13
CA THR A 869 19.57 -15.03 32.32
C THR A 869 20.17 -13.62 32.35
N GLU A 870 19.61 -12.76 33.20
CA GLU A 870 20.13 -11.39 33.42
C GLU A 870 21.59 -11.35 33.92
N ASP A 871 22.02 -12.34 34.73
CA ASP A 871 23.41 -12.48 35.20
C ASP A 871 24.37 -13.12 34.17
N GLY A 872 23.93 -13.31 32.92
CA GLY A 872 24.79 -13.73 31.80
C GLY A 872 25.02 -15.24 31.66
N GLN A 873 24.32 -16.08 32.43
CA GLN A 873 24.31 -17.52 32.15
C GLN A 873 23.55 -17.77 30.84
N THR A 874 24.02 -18.72 30.02
CA THR A 874 23.34 -19.10 28.77
C THR A 874 23.22 -20.60 28.67
N GLY A 875 22.12 -21.09 28.11
CA GLY A 875 21.89 -22.51 27.91
C GLY A 875 20.71 -22.81 26.98
N ILE A 876 20.66 -24.02 26.46
CA ILE A 876 19.50 -24.53 25.72
C ILE A 876 18.35 -24.76 26.71
N PHE A 877 17.14 -24.33 26.39
CA PHE A 877 16.01 -24.50 27.29
C PHE A 877 15.57 -25.97 27.43
N ASP A 878 15.48 -26.46 28.66
CA ASP A 878 14.95 -27.78 29.02
C ASP A 878 13.60 -27.58 29.71
N ALA A 879 12.50 -27.71 28.96
CA ALA A 879 11.16 -27.46 29.48
C ALA A 879 10.63 -28.56 30.41
N GLN A 880 11.28 -29.73 30.46
CA GLN A 880 10.93 -30.79 31.41
C GLN A 880 11.39 -30.41 32.81
N HIS A 881 12.61 -29.87 32.93
CA HIS A 881 13.21 -29.50 34.21
C HIS A 881 13.06 -28.00 34.54
N PHE A 882 12.48 -27.23 33.61
CA PHE A 882 12.38 -25.75 33.66
C PHE A 882 13.75 -25.11 33.95
N ALA A 883 14.73 -25.50 33.14
CA ALA A 883 16.15 -25.23 33.37
C ALA A 883 16.86 -24.85 32.06
N LEU A 884 18.06 -24.30 32.18
CA LEU A 884 18.99 -24.06 31.08
C LEU A 884 20.09 -25.11 31.08
N ARG A 885 20.31 -25.74 29.93
CA ARG A 885 21.35 -26.74 29.70
C ARG A 885 22.56 -26.08 29.06
N ASP A 886 23.65 -25.96 29.81
CA ASP A 886 24.84 -25.21 29.37
C ASP A 886 25.72 -25.98 28.35
N LEU A 887 26.88 -25.38 28.02
CA LEU A 887 27.89 -25.96 27.13
C LEU A 887 28.50 -27.23 27.73
N GLN A 888 28.64 -27.30 29.06
CA GLN A 888 29.12 -28.45 29.82
C GLN A 888 28.06 -29.56 29.95
N ASN A 889 26.82 -29.29 29.53
CA ASN A 889 25.64 -30.16 29.61
C ASN A 889 25.00 -30.24 31.02
N GLU A 890 25.37 -29.35 31.93
CA GLU A 890 24.77 -29.22 33.26
C GLU A 890 23.44 -28.46 33.19
N LEU A 891 22.52 -28.75 34.12
CA LEU A 891 21.20 -28.12 34.20
C LEU A 891 21.17 -27.04 35.30
N GLN A 892 20.88 -25.81 34.90
CA GLN A 892 20.72 -24.65 35.80
C GLN A 892 19.23 -24.25 35.89
N PRO A 893 18.56 -24.38 37.06
CA PRO A 893 17.15 -24.04 37.20
C PRO A 893 16.83 -22.56 36.90
N ILE A 894 15.75 -22.30 36.14
CA ILE A 894 15.32 -20.94 35.84
C ILE A 894 14.59 -20.37 37.05
N THR A 895 15.29 -19.49 37.78
CA THR A 895 14.80 -18.82 39.01
C THR A 895 14.65 -17.31 38.85
N ARG A 896 15.05 -16.76 37.71
CA ARG A 896 15.05 -15.33 37.38
C ARG A 896 14.66 -15.12 35.92
N ALA A 897 14.40 -13.87 35.54
CA ALA A 897 14.00 -13.56 34.17
C ALA A 897 15.05 -13.99 33.13
N VAL A 898 14.57 -14.44 31.98
CA VAL A 898 15.38 -14.95 30.86
C VAL A 898 14.99 -14.30 29.54
N LYS A 899 15.96 -14.17 28.64
CA LYS A 899 15.79 -13.66 27.27
C LYS A 899 16.16 -14.73 26.25
N VAL A 900 15.59 -14.67 25.05
CA VAL A 900 16.10 -15.44 23.90
C VAL A 900 17.35 -14.71 23.39
N VAL A 901 18.51 -15.36 23.45
CA VAL A 901 19.79 -14.65 23.28
C VAL A 901 20.06 -14.29 21.82
N HIS A 902 20.44 -13.04 21.55
CA HIS A 902 20.88 -12.58 20.23
C HIS A 902 22.32 -13.05 19.95
N PRO A 903 22.68 -13.40 18.71
CA PRO A 903 24.07 -13.76 18.36
C PRO A 903 25.11 -12.70 18.74
N TYR A 904 24.74 -11.41 18.81
CA TYR A 904 25.63 -10.34 19.27
C TYR A 904 26.09 -10.57 20.72
N SER A 905 25.17 -10.94 21.61
CA SER A 905 25.49 -11.18 23.03
C SER A 905 26.39 -12.41 23.21
N LEU A 906 26.17 -13.47 22.42
CA LEU A 906 27.05 -14.64 22.40
C LEU A 906 28.44 -14.32 21.79
N PHE A 907 28.49 -13.43 20.80
CA PHE A 907 29.73 -12.93 20.20
C PHE A 907 30.53 -12.09 21.21
N GLN A 908 29.86 -11.14 21.89
CA GLN A 908 30.46 -10.31 22.93
C GLN A 908 30.97 -11.14 24.12
N ALA A 909 30.26 -12.21 24.50
CA ALA A 909 30.70 -13.16 25.51
C ALA A 909 31.79 -14.14 25.04
N GLY A 910 32.13 -14.17 23.75
CA GLY A 910 33.08 -15.14 23.17
C GLY A 910 32.58 -16.58 23.11
N THR A 911 31.28 -16.83 23.37
CA THR A 911 30.69 -18.19 23.45
C THR A 911 30.00 -18.63 22.16
N LEU A 912 29.79 -17.72 21.19
CA LEU A 912 29.05 -17.99 19.95
C LEU A 912 29.55 -19.24 19.20
N SER A 913 30.85 -19.36 18.98
CA SER A 913 31.43 -20.51 18.25
C SER A 913 31.32 -21.83 19.02
N ALA A 914 31.33 -21.79 20.36
CA ALA A 914 31.08 -22.97 21.20
C ALA A 914 29.60 -23.40 21.12
N TRP A 915 28.68 -22.44 21.07
CA TRP A 915 27.25 -22.69 20.87
C TRP A 915 26.93 -23.24 19.49
N GLN A 916 27.53 -22.68 18.43
CA GLN A 916 27.43 -23.20 17.06
C GLN A 916 27.87 -24.66 16.97
N ARG A 917 29.04 -25.00 17.54
CA ARG A 917 29.54 -26.39 17.64
C ARG A 917 28.58 -27.28 18.41
N THR A 918 28.11 -26.83 19.57
CA THR A 918 27.17 -27.59 20.42
C THR A 918 25.86 -27.90 19.70
N ILE A 919 25.31 -26.94 18.95
CA ILE A 919 24.09 -27.10 18.17
C ILE A 919 24.26 -28.14 17.06
N VAL A 920 25.38 -28.11 16.33
CA VAL A 920 25.69 -29.09 15.28
C VAL A 920 25.95 -30.48 15.87
N GLN A 921 26.79 -30.58 16.91
CA GLN A 921 27.13 -31.83 17.60
C GLN A 921 25.91 -32.53 18.21
N ARG A 922 25.03 -31.78 18.87
CA ARG A 922 23.79 -32.29 19.50
C ARG A 922 22.61 -32.35 18.50
N GLN A 923 22.82 -32.03 17.23
CA GLN A 923 21.80 -32.00 16.15
C GLN A 923 20.54 -31.18 16.49
N ILE A 924 20.71 -30.06 17.20
CA ILE A 924 19.61 -29.21 17.64
C ILE A 924 19.07 -28.43 16.44
N VAL A 925 17.79 -28.60 16.14
CA VAL A 925 17.11 -27.84 15.09
C VAL A 925 16.50 -26.59 15.71
N GLN A 926 17.14 -25.44 15.49
CA GLN A 926 16.62 -24.17 15.99
C GLN A 926 15.32 -23.78 15.28
N PRO A 927 14.33 -23.18 15.97
CA PRO A 927 13.05 -22.82 15.36
C PRO A 927 13.20 -21.72 14.30
N ILE A 928 14.19 -20.84 14.46
CA ILE A 928 14.61 -19.75 13.58
C ILE A 928 16.15 -19.67 13.60
N LYS A 929 16.77 -18.96 12.65
CA LYS A 929 18.22 -18.68 12.73
C LYS A 929 18.53 -17.85 13.99
N GLN A 930 19.24 -18.46 14.94
CA GLN A 930 19.77 -17.79 16.14
C GLN A 930 21.30 -17.85 16.16
N ALA A 931 21.91 -19.02 16.37
CA ALA A 931 23.37 -19.15 16.47
C ALA A 931 24.10 -18.93 15.13
N PHE A 932 23.43 -19.20 14.00
CA PHE A 932 23.93 -18.94 12.64
C PHE A 932 23.24 -17.72 11.99
N ARG A 933 22.69 -16.81 12.80
CA ARG A 933 22.03 -15.57 12.34
C ARG A 933 23.08 -14.53 11.97
N GLU A 934 22.93 -13.95 10.78
CA GLU A 934 23.78 -12.92 10.20
C GLU A 934 23.91 -11.73 11.17
N LEU A 935 25.15 -11.30 11.46
CA LEU A 935 25.48 -10.36 12.54
C LEU A 935 26.25 -9.17 11.97
N TYR A 936 25.69 -7.97 12.10
CA TYR A 936 26.28 -6.75 11.57
C TYR A 936 26.74 -5.87 12.73
N VAL A 937 28.06 -5.70 12.85
CA VAL A 937 28.68 -4.77 13.79
C VAL A 937 28.96 -3.44 13.09
N LEU A 938 28.91 -2.34 13.82
CA LEU A 938 29.24 -1.01 13.32
C LEU A 938 30.72 -0.96 12.86
N THR A 939 30.96 -0.56 11.61
CA THR A 939 32.31 -0.50 11.04
C THR A 939 32.98 0.87 11.25
N PRO A 940 34.33 0.96 11.23
CA PRO A 940 35.02 2.25 11.30
C PRO A 940 34.63 3.23 10.18
N ALA A 941 34.24 2.73 9.01
CA ALA A 941 33.75 3.56 7.90
C ALA A 941 32.41 4.22 8.24
N GLU A 942 31.51 3.51 8.91
CA GLU A 942 30.21 4.04 9.34
C GLU A 942 30.32 4.94 10.57
N GLN A 943 31.27 4.67 11.47
CA GLN A 943 31.63 5.62 12.54
C GLN A 943 32.06 6.97 11.95
N ALA A 944 32.80 6.97 10.84
CA ALA A 944 33.20 8.18 10.13
C ALA A 944 32.09 8.81 9.26
N SER A 945 31.09 8.04 8.80
CA SER A 945 29.94 8.53 8.02
C SER A 945 28.66 8.77 8.83
N SER A 946 28.73 8.63 10.16
CA SER A 946 27.66 8.90 11.10
C SER A 946 27.02 10.28 10.86
N PRO A 947 25.69 10.44 10.89
CA PRO A 947 24.67 9.52 11.40
C PRO A 947 24.06 8.55 10.36
N TYR A 948 24.71 8.34 9.21
CA TYR A 948 24.18 7.51 8.11
C TYR A 948 25.07 6.32 7.81
N SER A 949 24.51 5.13 7.67
CA SER A 949 25.19 4.03 6.99
C SER A 949 24.82 4.00 5.51
N ARG A 950 25.83 3.82 4.66
CA ARG A 950 25.72 3.60 3.21
C ARG A 950 26.18 2.19 2.80
N ARG A 951 26.31 1.25 3.75
CA ARG A 951 26.76 -0.14 3.52
C ARG A 951 26.03 -0.83 2.36
N PHE A 952 24.77 -0.44 2.15
CA PHE A 952 23.83 -1.03 1.21
C PHE A 952 23.41 -0.11 0.05
N ALA A 953 24.08 1.03 -0.14
CA ALA A 953 23.74 2.01 -1.18
C ALA A 953 23.92 1.47 -2.61
N GLY A 954 23.17 2.03 -3.57
CA GLY A 954 23.36 1.83 -5.02
C GLY A 954 22.69 0.60 -5.64
N HIS A 955 21.91 -0.18 -4.89
CA HIS A 955 21.27 -1.40 -5.41
C HIS A 955 19.88 -1.10 -5.98
N SER A 956 19.68 -1.38 -7.27
CA SER A 956 18.36 -1.30 -7.93
C SER A 956 17.52 -2.54 -7.58
N ILE A 957 16.37 -2.31 -6.93
CA ILE A 957 15.52 -3.35 -6.34
C ILE A 957 14.09 -3.38 -6.93
N ALA A 958 13.50 -4.57 -6.99
CA ALA A 958 12.14 -4.78 -7.45
C ALA A 958 11.14 -4.34 -6.38
N GLY A 959 10.59 -3.13 -6.50
CA GLY A 959 9.73 -2.54 -5.47
C GLY A 959 8.56 -3.43 -5.00
N HIS A 960 8.00 -4.26 -5.88
CA HIS A 960 6.91 -5.19 -5.54
C HIS A 960 7.36 -6.44 -4.73
N ILE A 961 8.65 -6.79 -4.78
CA ILE A 961 9.27 -7.83 -3.93
C ILE A 961 9.67 -7.17 -2.60
N THR A 962 10.39 -6.04 -2.67
CA THR A 962 10.79 -5.23 -1.50
C THR A 962 9.62 -4.93 -0.58
N SER A 963 8.49 -4.45 -1.12
CA SER A 963 7.29 -4.12 -0.34
C SER A 963 6.75 -5.34 0.45
N LYS A 964 6.85 -6.56 -0.10
CA LYS A 964 6.45 -7.79 0.60
C LYS A 964 7.45 -8.18 1.69
N LEU A 965 8.75 -8.10 1.42
CA LEU A 965 9.82 -8.44 2.38
C LEU A 965 9.82 -7.49 3.59
N LEU A 966 9.66 -6.19 3.33
CA LEU A 966 9.46 -5.16 4.35
C LEU A 966 8.22 -5.49 5.22
N SER A 967 7.07 -5.69 4.57
CA SER A 967 5.79 -5.97 5.26
C SER A 967 5.80 -7.26 6.08
N SER A 968 6.68 -8.22 5.76
CA SER A 968 6.83 -9.48 6.50
C SER A 968 7.80 -9.39 7.68
N ARG A 969 8.43 -8.23 7.89
CA ARG A 969 9.47 -7.96 8.91
C ARG A 969 9.14 -6.72 9.75
N ASP A 970 7.86 -6.38 9.81
CA ASP A 970 7.31 -5.24 10.55
C ASP A 970 7.86 -3.86 10.11
N TRP A 971 8.41 -3.76 8.89
CA TRP A 971 8.69 -2.49 8.25
C TRP A 971 7.41 -1.89 7.65
N ARG A 972 7.23 -0.61 7.92
CA ARG A 972 6.15 0.25 7.42
C ARG A 972 6.68 1.12 6.28
N GLN A 973 5.78 1.84 5.61
CA GLN A 973 6.10 2.72 4.49
C GLN A 973 5.46 4.08 4.75
N GLU A 974 6.27 5.14 4.79
CA GLU A 974 5.83 6.52 4.89
C GLU A 974 5.80 7.13 3.48
N GLN A 975 4.74 7.85 3.12
CA GLN A 975 4.65 8.55 1.83
C GLN A 975 4.79 10.05 2.06
N SER A 976 5.80 10.66 1.45
CA SER A 976 6.09 12.10 1.58
C SER A 976 6.46 12.68 0.22
N TYR A 977 5.80 13.76 -0.19
CA TYR A 977 5.99 14.44 -1.49
C TYR A 977 6.02 13.52 -2.73
N GLY A 978 5.28 12.40 -2.70
CA GLY A 978 5.22 11.42 -3.78
C GLY A 978 6.28 10.31 -3.75
N ALA A 979 7.30 10.43 -2.89
CA ALA A 979 8.27 9.39 -2.60
C ALA A 979 7.80 8.48 -1.45
N ILE A 980 8.40 7.30 -1.32
CA ILE A 980 8.17 6.37 -0.20
C ILE A 980 9.45 6.03 0.53
N THR A 981 9.36 6.14 1.85
CA THR A 981 10.44 5.85 2.78
C THR A 981 10.03 4.71 3.71
N PRO A 982 10.62 3.51 3.57
CA PRO A 982 10.47 2.44 4.55
C PRO A 982 11.05 2.80 5.93
N TYR A 983 10.32 2.45 6.99
CA TYR A 983 10.79 2.62 8.37
C TYR A 983 10.32 1.48 9.28
N LYS A 984 11.03 1.26 10.39
CA LYS A 984 10.72 0.28 11.44
C LYS A 984 10.90 0.93 12.80
N ILE A 985 10.02 0.60 13.75
CA ILE A 985 10.02 1.20 15.09
C ILE A 985 10.49 0.17 16.10
N PHE A 986 11.42 0.57 16.96
CA PHE A 986 11.93 -0.14 18.12
C PHE A 986 11.67 0.71 19.38
N PRO A 987 11.76 0.15 20.60
CA PRO A 987 11.65 0.95 21.82
C PRO A 987 12.64 2.11 21.83
N GLY A 988 12.13 3.34 21.84
CA GLY A 988 12.94 4.57 21.83
C GLY A 988 13.48 5.04 20.47
N ILE A 989 13.39 4.24 19.39
CA ILE A 989 14.12 4.50 18.12
C ILE A 989 13.27 4.16 16.87
N LYS A 990 13.19 5.10 15.92
CA LYS A 990 12.75 4.88 14.52
C LYS A 990 14.00 4.60 13.67
N ALA A 991 14.05 3.45 13.00
CA ALA A 991 15.01 3.16 11.95
C ALA A 991 14.38 3.43 10.59
N THR A 992 15.10 4.11 9.70
CA THR A 992 14.62 4.53 8.38
C THR A 992 15.58 4.03 7.29
N PHE A 993 15.04 3.44 6.23
CA PHE A 993 15.81 2.99 5.06
C PHE A 993 15.43 3.86 3.87
N ASN A 994 16.32 4.79 3.49
CA ASN A 994 16.10 5.71 2.38
C ASN A 994 16.18 4.98 1.03
N LEU A 995 15.18 5.22 0.17
CA LEU A 995 15.10 4.69 -1.18
C LEU A 995 14.89 5.83 -2.19
N LEU A 996 15.75 5.88 -3.19
CA LEU A 996 15.67 6.80 -4.32
C LEU A 996 14.77 6.23 -5.43
N GLU A 997 14.34 7.10 -6.34
CA GLU A 997 13.51 6.75 -7.51
C GLU A 997 12.20 6.00 -7.17
N THR A 998 11.65 6.28 -5.98
CA THR A 998 10.36 5.74 -5.55
C THR A 998 9.20 6.50 -6.18
N GLY A 999 8.25 5.76 -6.74
CA GLY A 999 6.92 6.29 -7.10
C GLY A 999 5.94 6.28 -5.91
N PRO A 1000 4.65 6.61 -6.14
CA PRO A 1000 3.63 6.72 -5.08
C PRO A 1000 3.28 5.40 -4.38
N TYR A 1001 3.83 4.27 -4.83
CA TYR A 1001 3.88 2.99 -4.12
C TYR A 1001 5.13 2.22 -4.57
N LEU A 1002 5.73 1.41 -3.69
CA LEU A 1002 6.85 0.55 -4.09
C LEU A 1002 6.39 -0.45 -5.16
N GLY A 1003 6.98 -0.35 -6.36
CA GLY A 1003 6.56 -1.08 -7.56
C GLY A 1003 5.74 -0.25 -8.58
N ALA A 1004 5.55 1.04 -8.36
CA ALA A 1004 4.96 1.96 -9.34
C ALA A 1004 5.97 2.34 -10.43
N HIS A 1005 5.93 1.66 -11.57
CA HIS A 1005 6.66 1.94 -12.84
C HIS A 1005 8.21 2.04 -12.82
N LEU A 1006 8.84 2.20 -11.66
CA LEU A 1006 10.28 2.32 -11.44
C LEU A 1006 10.76 1.24 -10.46
N ASN A 1007 12.03 0.86 -10.58
CA ASN A 1007 12.74 0.06 -9.57
C ASN A 1007 13.47 1.03 -8.63
N PRO A 1008 13.11 1.10 -7.33
CA PRO A 1008 13.82 1.94 -6.39
C PRO A 1008 15.31 1.60 -6.32
N ILE A 1009 16.13 2.59 -5.95
CA ILE A 1009 17.56 2.42 -5.70
C ILE A 1009 17.79 2.63 -4.20
N THR A 1010 18.49 1.70 -3.54
CA THR A 1010 18.85 1.84 -2.13
C THR A 1010 19.86 2.96 -1.92
N ASP A 1011 19.73 3.74 -0.85
CA ASP A 1011 20.69 4.80 -0.50
C ASP A 1011 21.27 4.58 0.90
N CYS A 1012 20.71 5.21 1.93
CA CYS A 1012 21.25 5.17 3.28
C CYS A 1012 20.24 4.65 4.32
N ILE A 1013 20.78 4.19 5.44
CA ILE A 1013 20.01 3.82 6.63
C ILE A 1013 20.42 4.76 7.76
N TYR A 1014 19.42 5.28 8.48
CA TYR A 1014 19.61 6.17 9.61
C TYR A 1014 18.59 5.89 10.73
N PHE A 1015 18.85 6.45 11.91
CA PHE A 1015 18.07 6.22 13.11
C PHE A 1015 17.71 7.55 13.78
N ALA A 1016 16.54 7.66 14.39
CA ALA A 1016 16.09 8.86 15.12
C ALA A 1016 15.35 8.47 16.41
N PRO A 1017 15.30 9.33 17.43
CA PRO A 1017 14.50 9.08 18.64
C PRO A 1017 13.00 8.91 18.31
N TYR A 1018 12.32 7.99 19.00
CA TYR A 1018 10.88 7.77 18.84
C TYR A 1018 10.18 7.43 20.18
N PRO A 1019 9.02 8.04 20.50
CA PRO A 1019 8.32 9.07 19.74
C PRO A 1019 9.05 10.43 19.77
N ALA A 1020 8.86 11.24 18.73
CA ALA A 1020 9.43 12.59 18.66
C ALA A 1020 8.87 13.46 19.79
N SER A 1021 9.75 14.01 20.64
CA SER A 1021 9.36 14.61 21.91
C SER A 1021 8.84 16.05 21.81
N LYS A 1022 9.25 16.80 20.77
CA LYS A 1022 8.91 18.21 20.55
C LYS A 1022 8.77 18.55 19.07
N ARG A 1023 8.05 19.63 18.78
CA ARG A 1023 7.87 20.18 17.41
C ARG A 1023 9.17 20.58 16.71
N ALA A 1024 10.25 20.81 17.46
CA ALA A 1024 11.60 21.06 16.94
C ALA A 1024 12.34 19.77 16.52
N ASP A 1025 11.98 18.62 17.12
CA ASP A 1025 12.56 17.31 16.80
C ASP A 1025 11.99 16.73 15.48
N LEU A 1026 10.93 17.35 14.94
CA LEU A 1026 10.34 17.02 13.63
C LEU A 1026 11.26 17.39 12.45
N ILE A 1027 12.28 18.21 12.68
CA ILE A 1027 13.44 18.30 11.78
C ILE A 1027 14.36 17.14 12.21
N GLU A 1028 14.11 15.93 11.67
CA GLU A 1028 14.68 14.65 12.12
C GLU A 1028 16.17 14.75 12.49
N ARG A 1029 16.48 14.88 13.80
CA ARG A 1029 17.86 14.83 14.28
C ARG A 1029 18.28 13.38 14.41
N ASN A 1030 18.92 12.88 13.35
CA ASN A 1030 19.42 11.51 13.31
C ASN A 1030 20.45 11.28 14.44
N LEU A 1031 20.33 10.13 15.09
CA LEU A 1031 21.23 9.64 16.14
C LEU A 1031 22.61 9.35 15.56
N ASP A 1032 23.65 9.57 16.35
CA ASP A 1032 24.97 9.03 16.00
C ASP A 1032 24.87 7.49 15.97
N LEU A 1033 25.41 6.84 14.95
CA LEU A 1033 25.41 5.38 14.86
C LEU A 1033 26.11 4.70 16.06
N ASN A 1034 27.00 5.40 16.77
CA ASN A 1034 27.60 4.93 18.01
C ASN A 1034 26.62 4.92 19.21
N GLU A 1035 25.54 5.70 19.16
CA GLU A 1035 24.48 5.74 20.18
C GLU A 1035 23.35 4.72 19.89
N VAL A 1036 23.32 4.13 18.69
CA VAL A 1036 22.33 3.11 18.30
C VAL A 1036 22.66 1.77 18.98
N PRO A 1037 21.71 1.12 19.69
CA PRO A 1037 21.92 -0.18 20.30
C PRO A 1037 22.39 -1.22 19.27
N PRO A 1038 23.50 -1.96 19.52
CA PRO A 1038 24.09 -2.86 18.53
C PRO A 1038 23.15 -3.95 17.99
N LEU A 1039 22.20 -4.42 18.81
CA LEU A 1039 21.18 -5.38 18.39
C LEU A 1039 20.24 -4.77 17.34
N ILE A 1040 19.73 -3.55 17.59
CA ILE A 1040 18.85 -2.82 16.66
C ILE A 1040 19.59 -2.54 15.35
N PHE A 1041 20.85 -2.09 15.43
CA PHE A 1041 21.69 -1.91 14.25
C PHE A 1041 21.84 -3.22 13.46
N SER A 1042 22.19 -4.32 14.13
CA SER A 1042 22.38 -5.62 13.48
C SER A 1042 21.10 -6.13 12.79
N GLU A 1043 19.95 -5.99 13.43
CA GLU A 1043 18.66 -6.44 12.88
C GLU A 1043 18.20 -5.60 11.69
N VAL A 1044 18.38 -4.28 11.75
CA VAL A 1044 18.07 -3.39 10.62
C VAL A 1044 18.95 -3.67 9.41
N MET A 1045 20.25 -3.90 9.63
CA MET A 1045 21.18 -4.25 8.56
C MET A 1045 20.89 -5.64 7.96
N ARG A 1046 20.50 -6.61 8.79
CA ARG A 1046 20.06 -7.93 8.35
C ARG A 1046 18.81 -7.88 7.47
N ASP A 1047 17.82 -7.07 7.86
CA ASP A 1047 16.61 -6.87 7.06
C ASP A 1047 16.93 -6.22 5.70
N ALA A 1048 17.89 -5.27 5.66
CA ALA A 1048 18.34 -4.61 4.43
C ALA A 1048 19.10 -5.54 3.47
N ASP A 1049 20.04 -6.36 3.97
CA ASP A 1049 20.77 -7.35 3.16
C ASP A 1049 19.83 -8.38 2.52
N LEU A 1050 18.81 -8.84 3.26
CA LEU A 1050 17.82 -9.75 2.70
C LEU A 1050 16.99 -9.09 1.60
N ILE A 1051 16.61 -7.82 1.77
CA ILE A 1051 15.89 -7.07 0.72
C ILE A 1051 16.73 -7.00 -0.55
N ILE A 1052 18.03 -6.71 -0.43
CA ILE A 1052 18.93 -6.60 -1.58
C ILE A 1052 19.11 -7.96 -2.24
N SER A 1053 19.56 -8.97 -1.50
CA SER A 1053 19.84 -10.32 -2.03
C SER A 1053 18.64 -10.98 -2.72
N VAL A 1054 17.40 -10.71 -2.26
CA VAL A 1054 16.17 -11.30 -2.83
C VAL A 1054 15.49 -10.40 -3.88
N ALA A 1055 15.59 -9.07 -3.78
CA ALA A 1055 14.89 -8.15 -4.66
C ALA A 1055 15.77 -7.45 -5.73
N HIS A 1056 17.08 -7.71 -5.79
CA HIS A 1056 17.97 -7.10 -6.79
C HIS A 1056 17.50 -7.32 -8.25
N THR A 1057 17.73 -6.32 -9.12
CA THR A 1057 17.19 -6.31 -10.50
C THR A 1057 18.21 -6.11 -11.62
N GLN A 1058 19.52 -6.10 -11.33
CA GLN A 1058 20.52 -6.00 -12.39
C GLN A 1058 20.51 -7.24 -13.29
N ARG A 1059 20.77 -7.02 -14.59
CA ARG A 1059 20.56 -8.00 -15.67
C ARG A 1059 21.73 -8.94 -15.93
N ASP A 1060 22.87 -8.73 -15.27
CA ASP A 1060 24.09 -9.51 -15.47
C ASP A 1060 24.13 -10.80 -14.64
N GLY A 1061 23.15 -11.00 -13.74
CA GLY A 1061 23.11 -12.16 -12.85
C GLY A 1061 24.07 -12.05 -11.66
N SER A 1062 24.67 -10.88 -11.44
CA SER A 1062 25.42 -10.63 -10.21
C SER A 1062 24.45 -10.56 -9.03
N HIS A 1063 24.61 -11.50 -8.09
CA HIS A 1063 23.88 -11.45 -6.83
C HIS A 1063 24.74 -10.72 -5.80
N SER A 1064 24.27 -9.56 -5.31
CA SER A 1064 24.87 -8.88 -4.17
C SER A 1064 24.39 -9.52 -2.87
N PHE A 1065 25.33 -10.06 -2.10
CA PHE A 1065 25.14 -10.63 -0.76
C PHE A 1065 26.21 -10.05 0.16
N SER A 1066 25.85 -9.72 1.40
CA SER A 1066 26.79 -9.21 2.40
C SER A 1066 27.94 -10.17 2.72
N ASN A 1067 29.05 -9.62 3.21
CA ASN A 1067 30.16 -10.42 3.73
C ASN A 1067 29.71 -11.23 4.96
N GLU A 1068 28.82 -10.66 5.77
CA GLU A 1068 28.22 -11.27 6.95
C GLU A 1068 27.41 -12.54 6.60
N PHE A 1069 26.71 -12.54 5.46
CA PHE A 1069 26.05 -13.73 4.92
C PHE A 1069 27.05 -14.81 4.51
N TYR A 1070 28.16 -14.44 3.84
CA TYR A 1070 29.25 -15.38 3.55
C TYR A 1070 29.89 -15.93 4.83
N THR A 1071 30.16 -15.08 5.83
CA THR A 1071 30.71 -15.47 7.13
C THR A 1071 29.83 -16.51 7.85
N ARG A 1072 28.49 -16.36 7.84
CA ARG A 1072 27.62 -17.37 8.46
C ARG A 1072 27.58 -18.70 7.71
N ARG A 1073 27.69 -18.69 6.37
CA ARG A 1073 27.85 -19.93 5.59
C ARG A 1073 29.21 -20.59 5.86
N HIS A 1074 30.28 -19.80 5.98
CA HIS A 1074 31.62 -20.24 6.37
C HIS A 1074 31.58 -20.92 7.73
N GLU A 1075 31.16 -20.23 8.80
CA GLU A 1075 31.08 -20.78 10.16
C GLU A 1075 30.29 -22.09 10.23
N LEU A 1076 29.17 -22.18 9.50
CA LEU A 1076 28.35 -23.38 9.45
C LEU A 1076 29.07 -24.54 8.74
N ILE A 1077 29.74 -24.28 7.61
CA ILE A 1077 30.54 -25.28 6.91
C ILE A 1077 31.71 -25.73 7.80
N GLU A 1078 32.51 -24.82 8.34
CA GLU A 1078 33.61 -25.18 9.25
C GLU A 1078 33.13 -25.99 10.44
N THR A 1079 32.03 -25.59 11.08
CA THR A 1079 31.47 -26.31 12.23
C THR A 1079 31.02 -27.73 11.84
N LEU A 1080 30.37 -27.89 10.68
CA LEU A 1080 29.95 -29.19 10.16
C LEU A 1080 31.15 -30.09 9.82
N PHE A 1081 32.16 -29.59 9.12
CA PHE A 1081 33.31 -30.40 8.69
C PHE A 1081 34.29 -30.71 9.84
N ALA A 1082 34.43 -29.80 10.82
CA ALA A 1082 35.17 -30.06 12.06
C ALA A 1082 34.51 -31.16 12.91
N ASP A 1083 33.18 -31.17 13.01
CA ASP A 1083 32.43 -32.22 13.72
C ASP A 1083 32.43 -33.57 12.97
N LEU A 1084 32.70 -33.58 11.66
CA LEU A 1084 33.00 -34.80 10.89
C LEU A 1084 34.49 -35.19 10.93
N ASN A 1085 35.34 -34.38 11.56
CA ASN A 1085 36.80 -34.52 11.59
C ASN A 1085 37.45 -34.65 10.20
N LEU A 1086 36.84 -34.08 9.15
CA LEU A 1086 37.32 -34.20 7.76
C LEU A 1086 38.35 -33.10 7.43
N PRO A 1087 39.66 -33.42 7.27
CA PRO A 1087 40.66 -32.45 6.82
C PRO A 1087 40.55 -32.17 5.31
N GLY A 1088 41.19 -31.09 4.86
CA GLY A 1088 41.30 -30.77 3.43
C GLY A 1088 40.23 -29.80 2.89
N VAL A 1089 39.40 -29.23 3.75
CA VAL A 1089 38.53 -28.09 3.43
C VAL A 1089 39.03 -26.86 4.19
N THR A 1090 39.27 -25.76 3.47
CA THR A 1090 39.47 -24.43 4.05
C THR A 1090 38.48 -23.47 3.40
N VAL A 1091 37.94 -22.50 4.16
CA VAL A 1091 36.98 -21.53 3.61
C VAL A 1091 37.59 -20.15 3.72
N GLU A 1092 37.70 -19.45 2.58
CA GLU A 1092 38.32 -18.13 2.49
C GLU A 1092 37.48 -17.21 1.59
N GLY A 1093 37.08 -16.06 2.12
CA GLY A 1093 36.22 -15.11 1.43
C GLY A 1093 34.90 -15.73 0.98
N HIS A 1094 34.69 -15.84 -0.33
CA HIS A 1094 33.46 -16.37 -0.93
C HIS A 1094 33.58 -17.84 -1.38
N PHE A 1095 34.70 -18.53 -1.07
CA PHE A 1095 35.00 -19.85 -1.60
C PHE A 1095 35.35 -20.86 -0.50
N ALA A 1096 34.83 -22.08 -0.63
CA ALA A 1096 35.42 -23.25 0.01
C ALA A 1096 36.49 -23.82 -0.92
N HIS A 1097 37.74 -23.89 -0.46
CA HIS A 1097 38.85 -24.57 -1.12
C HIS A 1097 38.92 -26.02 -0.63
N ILE A 1098 39.04 -26.95 -1.56
CA ILE A 1098 39.03 -28.40 -1.31
C ILE A 1098 40.29 -29.02 -1.90
N GLN A 1099 41.03 -29.72 -1.05
CA GLN A 1099 42.18 -30.53 -1.46
C GLN A 1099 41.72 -31.96 -1.73
N GLY A 1100 41.42 -32.27 -3.00
CA GLY A 1100 41.26 -33.63 -3.48
C GLY A 1100 42.61 -34.32 -3.69
N LYS A 1101 42.58 -35.56 -4.18
CA LYS A 1101 43.74 -36.37 -4.57
C LYS A 1101 44.07 -36.29 -6.05
N LEU A 1102 43.07 -36.06 -6.92
CA LEU A 1102 43.26 -35.76 -8.34
C LEU A 1102 43.56 -34.28 -8.55
N ALA A 1103 42.82 -33.38 -7.91
CA ALA A 1103 43.05 -31.94 -8.07
C ALA A 1103 42.72 -31.10 -6.83
N ARG A 1104 43.03 -29.81 -6.93
CA ARG A 1104 42.59 -28.77 -5.99
C ARG A 1104 41.37 -28.08 -6.58
N TYR A 1105 40.40 -27.75 -5.74
CA TYR A 1105 39.14 -27.15 -6.18
C TYR A 1105 38.80 -25.94 -5.33
N ARG A 1106 38.05 -25.00 -5.91
CA ARG A 1106 37.33 -23.95 -5.17
C ARG A 1106 35.85 -23.98 -5.56
N ILE A 1107 34.97 -24.00 -4.56
CA ILE A 1107 33.51 -23.93 -4.71
C ILE A 1107 33.05 -22.58 -4.20
N HIS A 1108 32.38 -21.80 -5.05
CA HIS A 1108 31.76 -20.55 -4.63
C HIS A 1108 30.56 -20.82 -3.71
N LEU A 1109 30.60 -20.30 -2.48
CA LEU A 1109 29.66 -20.62 -1.40
C LEU A 1109 28.20 -20.28 -1.71
N LEU A 1110 27.96 -19.39 -2.66
CA LEU A 1110 26.62 -18.95 -3.06
C LEU A 1110 26.08 -19.73 -4.27
N THR A 1111 26.84 -19.76 -5.36
CA THR A 1111 26.37 -20.31 -6.65
C THR A 1111 26.61 -21.82 -6.77
N ALA A 1112 27.43 -22.40 -5.87
CA ALA A 1112 27.96 -23.75 -5.97
C ALA A 1112 28.78 -24.01 -7.26
N ALA A 1113 29.26 -22.95 -7.91
CA ALA A 1113 30.14 -23.01 -9.07
C ALA A 1113 31.52 -23.51 -8.65
N ILE A 1114 32.07 -24.47 -9.39
CA ILE A 1114 33.32 -25.15 -9.06
C ILE A 1114 34.40 -24.73 -10.07
N HIS A 1115 35.60 -24.44 -9.58
CA HIS A 1115 36.78 -24.34 -10.42
C HIS A 1115 37.87 -25.27 -9.92
N ILE A 1116 38.62 -25.87 -10.83
CA ILE A 1116 39.87 -26.57 -10.57
C ILE A 1116 40.98 -25.52 -10.47
N GLU A 1117 41.87 -25.64 -9.48
CA GLU A 1117 42.94 -24.68 -9.24
C GLU A 1117 44.28 -25.17 -9.81
N PRO A 1118 44.95 -24.39 -10.69
CA PRO A 1118 44.53 -23.10 -11.25
C PRO A 1118 43.58 -23.22 -12.45
N GLY A 1119 42.61 -22.29 -12.55
CA GLY A 1119 41.86 -22.03 -13.79
C GLY A 1119 40.43 -22.56 -13.85
N ASN A 1120 40.27 -23.76 -14.40
CA ASN A 1120 39.11 -24.15 -15.21
C ASN A 1120 37.81 -24.42 -14.43
N TYR A 1121 36.67 -24.13 -15.05
CA TYR A 1121 35.35 -24.47 -14.52
C TYR A 1121 35.07 -25.99 -14.59
N LEU A 1122 34.48 -26.55 -13.54
CA LEU A 1122 34.05 -27.94 -13.44
C LEU A 1122 32.52 -28.00 -13.28
N CYS A 1123 31.83 -28.54 -14.28
CA CYS A 1123 30.36 -28.62 -14.29
C CYS A 1123 29.87 -29.89 -13.58
N ILE A 1124 29.37 -29.70 -12.37
CA ILE A 1124 28.65 -30.72 -11.59
C ILE A 1124 27.31 -30.12 -11.16
N VAL A 1125 26.21 -30.82 -11.43
CA VAL A 1125 24.84 -30.36 -11.16
C VAL A 1125 24.04 -31.40 -10.36
N PRO A 1126 23.04 -30.99 -9.56
CA PRO A 1126 22.08 -31.91 -8.97
C PRO A 1126 21.31 -32.68 -10.05
N GLN A 1127 21.28 -34.02 -9.95
CA GLN A 1127 20.67 -34.92 -10.94
C GLN A 1127 19.18 -34.61 -11.22
N ASN A 1128 18.46 -34.11 -10.22
CA ASN A 1128 17.02 -33.81 -10.29
C ASN A 1128 16.76 -32.30 -10.28
N TRP A 1129 17.33 -31.58 -11.26
CA TRP A 1129 17.19 -30.13 -11.39
C TRP A 1129 15.71 -29.68 -11.36
N GLY A 1130 15.36 -28.79 -10.43
CA GLY A 1130 14.00 -28.25 -10.29
C GLY A 1130 12.97 -29.13 -9.56
N GLN A 1131 13.32 -30.34 -9.10
CA GLN A 1131 12.45 -31.13 -8.21
C GLN A 1131 12.84 -30.94 -6.73
N LYS A 1132 11.87 -31.09 -5.81
CA LYS A 1132 12.16 -31.13 -4.36
C LYS A 1132 12.93 -32.41 -4.03
N THR A 1133 14.26 -32.32 -3.94
CA THR A 1133 15.13 -33.34 -3.36
C THR A 1133 15.00 -33.34 -1.83
N SER A 1134 15.45 -34.41 -1.17
CA SER A 1134 15.63 -34.42 0.29
C SER A 1134 16.74 -33.43 0.66
N SER A 1135 16.42 -32.35 1.39
CA SER A 1135 17.41 -31.34 1.78
C SER A 1135 18.37 -31.89 2.84
N LEU A 1136 19.56 -31.29 2.91
CA LEU A 1136 20.51 -31.61 3.96
C LEU A 1136 19.93 -31.14 5.31
N PHE A 1137 20.20 -31.80 6.45
CA PHE A 1137 19.96 -31.17 7.75
C PHE A 1137 20.77 -29.88 7.80
N LEU A 1138 20.10 -28.82 8.22
CA LEU A 1138 20.66 -27.55 8.62
C LEU A 1138 20.18 -27.34 10.07
N PRO A 1139 20.94 -26.64 10.92
CA PRO A 1139 20.60 -26.44 12.33
C PRO A 1139 19.40 -25.48 12.54
N PHE A 1140 18.56 -25.27 11.53
CA PHE A 1140 17.37 -24.40 11.55
C PHE A 1140 16.30 -24.98 10.62
N ALA A 1141 15.04 -25.02 11.07
CA ALA A 1141 14.02 -25.86 10.42
C ALA A 1141 13.36 -25.30 9.15
N ASN A 1142 13.37 -23.97 8.97
CA ASN A 1142 12.46 -23.28 8.04
C ASN A 1142 13.13 -22.64 6.83
N GLU A 1143 14.46 -22.63 6.77
CA GLU A 1143 15.21 -22.21 5.59
C GLU A 1143 15.71 -23.46 4.86
N ASP A 1144 14.89 -23.97 3.93
CA ASP A 1144 15.39 -24.81 2.85
C ASP A 1144 16.44 -23.98 2.08
N ASP A 1145 17.72 -24.16 2.42
CA ASP A 1145 18.86 -23.65 1.65
C ASP A 1145 19.39 -24.79 0.75
N PRO A 1146 18.74 -25.04 -0.41
CA PRO A 1146 19.16 -26.10 -1.31
C PRO A 1146 20.56 -25.83 -1.87
N LYS A 1147 21.00 -24.57 -1.87
CA LYS A 1147 22.28 -24.16 -2.45
C LYS A 1147 23.44 -24.40 -1.48
N LEU A 1148 23.25 -24.14 -0.18
CA LEU A 1148 24.18 -24.62 0.84
C LEU A 1148 24.24 -26.16 0.89
N SER A 1149 23.08 -26.83 0.76
CA SER A 1149 23.02 -28.30 0.68
C SER A 1149 23.79 -28.86 -0.53
N GLU A 1150 23.72 -28.18 -1.68
CA GLU A 1150 24.48 -28.50 -2.89
C GLU A 1150 25.99 -28.25 -2.71
N VAL A 1151 26.38 -27.13 -2.09
CA VAL A 1151 27.79 -26.82 -1.75
C VAL A 1151 28.39 -27.93 -0.87
N ILE A 1152 27.74 -28.30 0.22
CA ILE A 1152 28.24 -29.34 1.14
C ILE A 1152 28.34 -30.71 0.41
N SER A 1153 27.36 -31.06 -0.42
CA SER A 1153 27.40 -32.29 -1.22
C SER A 1153 28.57 -32.31 -2.21
N LYS A 1154 28.87 -31.16 -2.85
CA LYS A 1154 30.00 -31.00 -3.76
C LYS A 1154 31.34 -31.05 -3.03
N ILE A 1155 31.47 -30.44 -1.85
CA ILE A 1155 32.69 -30.53 -1.02
C ILE A 1155 32.99 -32.00 -0.70
N LEU A 1156 32.00 -32.76 -0.22
CA LEU A 1156 32.16 -34.18 0.12
C LEU A 1156 32.51 -35.04 -1.11
N LEU A 1157 31.94 -34.75 -2.27
CA LEU A 1157 32.29 -35.44 -3.52
C LEU A 1157 33.75 -35.19 -3.95
N LEU A 1158 34.23 -33.95 -3.85
CA LEU A 1158 35.57 -33.56 -4.31
C LEU A 1158 36.69 -33.90 -3.31
N LEU A 1159 36.40 -34.05 -2.02
CA LEU A 1159 37.33 -34.64 -1.04
C LEU A 1159 37.68 -36.12 -1.37
N ALA A 1160 36.84 -36.79 -2.16
CA ALA A 1160 37.02 -38.15 -2.65
C ALA A 1160 36.97 -38.19 -4.19
N ASP A 1161 37.67 -37.26 -4.84
CA ASP A 1161 37.74 -37.12 -6.29
C ASP A 1161 38.33 -38.34 -7.02
N ASP A 1162 39.38 -38.96 -6.48
CA ASP A 1162 40.00 -40.21 -6.94
C ASP A 1162 39.03 -41.38 -7.05
N GLN A 1163 37.95 -41.24 -6.31
CA GLN A 1163 36.97 -42.25 -6.03
C GLN A 1163 35.76 -42.12 -6.95
N ILE A 1164 35.52 -40.94 -7.55
CA ILE A 1164 34.34 -40.63 -8.40
C ILE A 1164 34.17 -41.68 -9.51
N LYS A 1165 32.92 -42.13 -9.73
CA LYS A 1165 32.57 -43.14 -10.76
C LYS A 1165 31.94 -42.56 -12.03
N ASP A 1166 31.47 -41.31 -11.98
CA ASP A 1166 30.89 -40.64 -13.14
C ASP A 1166 32.01 -40.22 -14.10
N GLU A 1167 32.14 -40.96 -15.20
CA GLU A 1167 33.14 -40.69 -16.24
C GLU A 1167 32.99 -39.30 -16.88
N SER A 1168 31.81 -38.66 -16.86
CA SER A 1168 31.66 -37.28 -17.35
C SER A 1168 32.27 -36.24 -16.40
N ILE A 1169 32.32 -36.52 -15.09
CA ILE A 1169 33.04 -35.70 -14.11
C ILE A 1169 34.54 -36.01 -14.21
N LEU A 1170 34.92 -37.29 -14.26
CA LEU A 1170 36.33 -37.70 -14.37
C LEU A 1170 36.98 -37.18 -15.66
N GLN A 1171 36.28 -37.16 -16.80
CA GLN A 1171 36.80 -36.58 -18.04
C GLN A 1171 37.05 -35.07 -17.91
N GLN A 1172 36.16 -34.32 -17.26
CA GLN A 1172 36.39 -32.89 -17.01
C GLN A 1172 37.63 -32.64 -16.14
N ILE A 1173 37.89 -33.50 -15.14
CA ILE A 1173 39.08 -33.42 -14.27
C ILE A 1173 40.35 -33.87 -15.03
N ARG A 1174 40.29 -34.98 -15.78
CA ARG A 1174 41.44 -35.60 -16.47
C ARG A 1174 41.88 -34.85 -17.72
N ASN A 1175 40.95 -34.33 -18.53
CA ASN A 1175 41.24 -33.62 -19.79
C ASN A 1175 41.95 -32.26 -19.60
N GLN A 1176 42.32 -31.92 -18.37
CA GLN A 1176 42.96 -30.67 -17.98
C GLN A 1176 44.24 -30.89 -17.14
N GLN A 1177 44.65 -32.16 -16.96
CA GLN A 1177 45.97 -32.55 -16.47
C GLN A 1177 46.96 -32.87 -17.61
N ALA A 1178 46.47 -32.82 -18.85
CA ALA A 1178 47.24 -32.93 -20.10
C ALA A 1178 47.36 -31.56 -20.77
#